data_AF-A0A7Z7AZ27-F1
#
_entry.id   AF-A0A7Z7AZ27-F1
#
_cell.length_a   1.000
_cell.length_b   1.000
_cell.length_c   1.000
_cell.angle_alpha   90.00
_cell.angle_beta   90.00
_cell.angle_gamma   90.00
#
_symmetry.space_group_name_H-M   'P 1'
#
loop_
_entity.id
_entity.type
_entity.pdbx_description
1 polymer ?
#
loop_
_entity_poly.entity_id
_entity_poly.type
_entity_poly.pdbx_seq_one_letter_code
_entity_poly.pdbx_strand_id
1 'polypeptide(L)'
;MESENSLQEDDESFLQNKSETNNQKDELAGDKFIEGDDAVKYWFIGSLLWFPIFATLGFILAIKFFQPYFLSDAAFLTFGRIRPAHINGVLFGFVSSGLIGSMFWAIPRLVNTQIYSARLAKLSAVLWNFALLTGISMILFLGDTQGREYAELPWSIDVLIMLVLLLILYNILRTFGRRTEKKLYVSTWYYTGTFIWFPIVYFVGNVMWNPPSGALQGITDSIFNWYYGHNVLGLWFTTLGIGTWYYAVPRIINRPLYSHLLSVISFFTIAFFYTGVGGHHLLQTPIPEWVKTMAVVMSILMLVPVVTFAVNLGMTLRGTWDTFTKDIPFRFIVTGFFFYVLTSIQGSYQGLRSTNSFLHFSQWPVGHAHLAILGGFGFLAVGMMYWLIPKITRTKIYSERLMSISWWLALIGFTGFFLAMTIAGLVANSAWFQNITVAPVLKLLQFWYVTRAMGGGLVVVAGYVFAYNTLLTFTHSKEPHVEENIFSISSKQSSRPHSSLQRKSQHAISMPVIVFGGLALFLLMTWMVVAMPALNLDSVNATDMAHPYTEMEAKGRVLYTEMGCFYCHSQFVRPQDWAIGRISEQGDYYYDSPHLLGTERTGPDLSQIGGMRPTGWHYLHDRDARTTSPSSIMPPFGFLTDTELDQLVAYIQNLGTYNLDEMSFHPEVPYEYQNKDQPYANYMSAAMMNYNSSDQTYTGDQATGEEFATIFEEGKQTYTERCLACHGCSGNAQGPYARHVVTQPANLHERIMSYMPEPGDPYHFWRVSEGVPGTAMPSWKLSLNETEIWKTNFYEMSFATGSIRTVSGDVSDAEAINFSNQTHITPPIAGTQEQFEKGQKLFNLYCSQCHGVDGQGDGVASILSSGGYINPEPANFTESGGDFQYYGQYVWKVKEGVETTNMPPWKYALSDDEIYMAIFYIQNFATTDDYNAKWGPLYESEYARNMRS
;
A
#
# COMPACT_ATOMS: atom_id res chain seq x y z
N MET A 1 73.19 41.11 45.29
CA MET A 1 72.09 41.90 44.70
C MET A 1 71.91 41.38 43.28
N GLU A 2 70.65 41.07 42.93
CA GLU A 2 70.15 40.53 41.65
C GLU A 2 70.49 39.06 41.31
N SER A 3 69.64 38.11 41.76
CA SER A 3 69.23 36.93 40.97
C SER A 3 68.18 36.04 41.66
N GLU A 4 67.07 36.58 42.19
CA GLU A 4 66.08 35.73 42.90
C GLU A 4 64.61 36.10 42.69
N ASN A 5 64.23 36.76 41.58
CA ASN A 5 62.87 37.28 41.42
C ASN A 5 62.19 37.00 40.06
N SER A 6 62.39 35.81 39.46
CA SER A 6 61.70 35.45 38.20
C SER A 6 61.05 34.06 38.17
N LEU A 7 60.94 33.37 39.31
CA LEU A 7 60.35 32.02 39.38
C LEU A 7 59.01 31.97 40.14
N GLN A 8 58.36 33.10 40.38
CA GLN A 8 57.11 33.14 41.14
C GLN A 8 55.90 33.72 40.38
N GLU A 9 56.07 34.27 39.17
CA GLU A 9 54.95 34.80 38.36
C GLU A 9 54.34 33.78 37.38
N ASP A 10 55.03 32.68 37.05
CA ASP A 10 54.52 31.69 36.09
C ASP A 10 53.59 30.63 36.72
N ASP A 11 53.64 30.44 38.05
CA ASP A 11 52.79 29.45 38.74
C ASP A 11 51.38 29.99 39.08
N GLU A 12 51.20 31.31 39.22
CA GLU A 12 49.87 31.89 39.41
C GLU A 12 49.04 31.88 38.11
N SER A 13 49.66 32.09 36.94
CA SER A 13 48.95 32.03 35.65
C SER A 13 48.53 30.60 35.25
N PHE A 14 49.26 29.59 35.70
CA PHE A 14 48.94 28.18 35.47
C PHE A 14 47.85 27.67 36.41
N LEU A 15 47.78 28.21 37.64
CA LEU A 15 46.70 27.91 38.60
C LEU A 15 45.40 28.66 38.27
N GLN A 16 45.48 29.87 37.69
CA GLN A 16 44.30 30.62 37.22
C GLN A 16 43.67 29.99 35.97
N ASN A 17 44.49 29.47 35.04
CA ASN A 17 44.01 28.69 33.88
C ASN A 17 43.41 27.33 34.30
N LYS A 18 43.84 26.76 35.43
CA LYS A 18 43.26 25.53 36.00
C LYS A 18 41.92 25.80 36.71
N SER A 19 41.72 27.00 37.27
CA SER A 19 40.40 27.41 37.79
C SER A 19 39.41 27.79 36.70
N GLU A 20 39.86 28.38 35.58
CA GLU A 20 38.97 28.66 34.43
C GLU A 20 38.62 27.39 33.64
N THR A 21 39.55 26.45 33.49
CA THR A 21 39.24 25.13 32.90
C THR A 21 38.50 24.19 33.85
N ASN A 22 38.53 24.40 35.17
CA ASN A 22 37.63 23.72 36.10
C ASN A 22 36.22 24.37 36.14
N ASN A 23 36.10 25.69 35.98
CA ASN A 23 34.79 26.33 35.79
C ASN A 23 34.11 25.93 34.47
N GLN A 24 34.89 25.64 33.41
CA GLN A 24 34.35 25.03 32.17
C GLN A 24 34.03 23.53 32.30
N LYS A 25 34.60 22.83 33.30
CA LYS A 25 34.26 21.43 33.61
C LYS A 25 33.01 21.30 34.47
N ASP A 26 32.68 22.33 35.27
CA ASP A 26 31.44 22.39 36.04
C ASP A 26 30.22 22.90 35.24
N GLU A 27 30.41 23.53 34.08
CA GLU A 27 29.31 23.92 33.17
C GLU A 27 28.68 22.74 32.39
N LEU A 28 29.35 21.58 32.35
CA LEU A 28 28.78 20.32 31.84
C LEU A 28 28.09 19.50 32.95
N ALA A 29 27.75 20.13 34.08
CA ALA A 29 26.88 19.55 35.11
C ALA A 29 25.60 18.98 34.47
N GLY A 30 25.17 17.81 34.96
CA GLY A 30 24.01 17.04 34.47
C GLY A 30 22.78 17.90 34.18
N ASP A 31 21.90 17.44 33.28
CA ASP A 31 20.77 18.22 32.74
C ASP A 31 19.88 18.75 33.88
N LYS A 32 20.23 19.90 34.47
CA LYS A 32 19.48 20.50 35.58
C LYS A 32 18.07 20.78 35.06
N PHE A 33 17.09 20.48 35.90
CA PHE A 33 15.69 20.77 35.58
C PHE A 33 15.52 22.29 35.45
N ILE A 34 15.04 22.73 34.29
CA ILE A 34 14.82 24.14 33.95
C ILE A 34 13.33 24.43 34.13
N GLU A 35 12.99 25.60 34.67
CA GLU A 35 11.60 26.04 34.76
C GLU A 35 10.95 26.04 33.37
N GLY A 36 9.88 25.25 33.22
CA GLY A 36 9.18 25.01 31.96
C GLY A 36 9.34 23.61 31.37
N ASP A 37 10.26 22.79 31.88
CA ASP A 37 10.41 21.38 31.48
C ASP A 37 9.14 20.55 31.72
N ASP A 38 8.27 20.97 32.65
CA ASP A 38 6.96 20.35 32.86
C ASP A 38 6.04 20.38 31.63
N ALA A 39 6.27 21.30 30.68
CA ALA A 39 5.52 21.32 29.43
C ALA A 39 5.77 20.08 28.57
N VAL A 40 6.94 19.45 28.69
CA VAL A 40 7.29 18.22 27.96
C VAL A 40 6.36 17.07 28.34
N LYS A 41 5.91 17.00 29.61
CA LYS A 41 4.96 15.98 30.08
C LYS A 41 3.65 16.02 29.28
N TYR A 42 3.13 17.20 28.96
CA TYR A 42 1.86 17.35 28.24
C TYR A 42 1.96 16.80 26.81
N TRP A 43 3.06 17.09 26.12
CA TRP A 43 3.34 16.56 24.79
C TRP A 43 3.55 15.03 24.82
N PHE A 44 4.27 14.52 25.81
CA PHE A 44 4.51 13.09 25.95
C PHE A 44 3.26 12.31 26.32
N ILE A 45 2.38 12.84 27.18
CA ILE A 45 1.10 12.21 27.51
C ILE A 45 0.23 12.10 26.25
N GLY A 46 0.17 13.15 25.42
CA GLY A 46 -0.48 13.05 24.11
C GLY A 46 0.09 11.90 23.31
N SER A 47 1.38 11.95 22.99
CA SER A 47 2.10 10.91 22.22
C SER A 47 1.84 9.48 22.72
N LEU A 48 1.85 9.31 24.05
CA LEU A 48 1.62 8.05 24.75
C LEU A 48 0.22 7.46 24.50
N LEU A 49 -0.80 8.31 24.45
CA LEU A 49 -2.18 7.89 24.21
C LEU A 49 -2.43 7.64 22.73
N TRP A 50 -1.91 8.50 21.85
CA TRP A 50 -2.12 8.39 20.40
C TRP A 50 -1.52 7.10 19.82
N PHE A 51 -0.30 6.71 20.23
CA PHE A 51 0.38 5.57 19.61
C PHE A 51 -0.42 4.26 19.65
N PRO A 52 -0.74 3.67 20.81
CA PRO A 52 -1.43 2.38 20.86
C PRO A 52 -2.82 2.43 20.22
N ILE A 53 -3.57 3.53 20.40
CA ILE A 53 -4.93 3.67 19.89
C ILE A 53 -4.93 3.70 18.35
N PHE A 54 -4.10 4.56 17.75
CA PHE A 54 -4.10 4.75 16.31
C PHE A 54 -3.28 3.69 15.57
N ALA A 55 -2.29 3.06 16.21
CA ALA A 55 -1.70 1.84 15.68
C ALA A 55 -2.73 0.69 15.64
N THR A 56 -3.64 0.61 16.62
CA THR A 56 -4.73 -0.38 16.61
C THR A 56 -5.69 -0.16 15.45
N LEU A 57 -6.01 1.09 15.11
CA LEU A 57 -6.76 1.40 13.88
C LEU A 57 -6.03 0.89 12.62
N GLY A 58 -4.70 1.06 12.55
CA GLY A 58 -3.88 0.50 11.48
C GLY A 58 -3.92 -1.03 11.41
N PHE A 59 -3.97 -1.71 12.56
CA PHE A 59 -4.12 -3.17 12.64
C PHE A 59 -5.52 -3.63 12.20
N ILE A 60 -6.58 -2.90 12.55
CA ILE A 60 -7.95 -3.16 12.04
C ILE A 60 -7.97 -3.06 10.51
N LEU A 61 -7.36 -2.02 9.93
CA LEU A 61 -7.23 -1.89 8.47
C LEU A 61 -6.48 -3.07 7.86
N ALA A 62 -5.40 -3.53 8.50
CA ALA A 62 -4.63 -4.67 8.02
C ALA A 62 -5.47 -5.97 7.97
N ILE A 63 -6.38 -6.17 8.94
CA ILE A 63 -7.31 -7.32 8.96
C ILE A 63 -8.30 -7.23 7.80
N LYS A 64 -8.82 -6.04 7.49
CA LYS A 64 -9.84 -5.86 6.45
C LYS A 64 -9.39 -6.30 5.05
N PHE A 65 -8.10 -6.32 4.74
CA PHE A 65 -7.59 -6.80 3.44
C PHE A 65 -7.81 -8.30 3.18
N PHE A 66 -7.93 -9.11 4.24
CA PHE A 66 -8.20 -10.55 4.12
C PHE A 66 -9.52 -10.98 4.79
N GLN A 67 -10.16 -10.07 5.54
CA GLN A 67 -11.51 -10.25 6.12
C GLN A 67 -12.35 -8.98 5.92
N PRO A 68 -12.94 -8.74 4.73
CA PRO A 68 -13.62 -7.48 4.42
C PRO A 68 -14.90 -7.21 5.22
N TYR A 69 -15.55 -8.25 5.77
CA TYR A 69 -16.71 -8.09 6.68
C TYR A 69 -16.31 -7.63 8.09
N PHE A 70 -15.03 -7.73 8.46
CA PHE A 70 -14.60 -7.44 9.83
C PHE A 70 -14.87 -5.98 10.19
N LEU A 71 -15.83 -5.73 11.09
CA LEU A 71 -16.26 -4.39 11.53
C LEU A 71 -16.73 -3.49 10.38
N SER A 72 -17.58 -3.99 9.49
CA SER A 72 -18.03 -3.24 8.30
C SER A 72 -19.51 -2.80 8.35
N ASP A 73 -20.25 -3.19 9.39
CA ASP A 73 -21.68 -2.84 9.53
C ASP A 73 -21.93 -1.36 9.89
N ALA A 74 -20.89 -0.61 10.26
CA ALA A 74 -21.00 0.78 10.68
C ALA A 74 -20.04 1.67 9.91
N ALA A 75 -20.55 2.80 9.39
CA ALA A 75 -19.80 3.76 8.57
C ALA A 75 -18.47 4.19 9.23
N PHE A 76 -18.46 4.49 10.54
CA PHE A 76 -17.26 4.94 11.25
C PHE A 76 -16.16 3.88 11.41
N LEU A 77 -16.48 2.60 11.17
CA LEU A 77 -15.50 1.50 11.17
C LEU A 77 -15.12 1.02 9.77
N THR A 78 -15.59 1.69 8.72
CA THR A 78 -15.22 1.37 7.35
C THR A 78 -13.76 1.69 7.07
N PHE A 79 -13.20 1.05 6.04
CA PHE A 79 -11.82 1.27 5.63
C PHE A 79 -11.54 2.76 5.34
N GLY A 80 -12.44 3.41 4.59
CA GLY A 80 -12.28 4.80 4.17
C GLY A 80 -12.24 5.83 5.28
N ARG A 81 -12.93 5.59 6.40
CA ARG A 81 -12.90 6.49 7.58
C ARG A 81 -11.77 6.14 8.56
N ILE A 82 -11.47 4.85 8.74
CA ILE A 82 -10.38 4.43 9.64
C ILE A 82 -9.00 4.79 9.07
N ARG A 83 -8.76 4.68 7.76
CA ARG A 83 -7.46 5.02 7.13
C ARG A 83 -6.97 6.43 7.45
N PRO A 84 -7.72 7.51 7.13
CA PRO A 84 -7.30 8.86 7.46
C PRO A 84 -7.17 9.11 8.96
N ALA A 85 -8.03 8.49 9.77
CA ALA A 85 -7.91 8.55 11.24
C ALA A 85 -6.59 7.94 11.74
N HIS A 86 -6.24 6.75 11.25
CA HIS A 86 -4.97 6.07 11.54
C HIS A 86 -3.78 6.96 11.16
N ILE A 87 -3.77 7.46 9.93
CA ILE A 87 -2.68 8.29 9.39
C ILE A 87 -2.48 9.55 10.24
N ASN A 88 -3.53 10.33 10.46
CA ASN A 88 -3.45 11.58 11.21
C ASN A 88 -3.10 11.36 12.68
N GLY A 89 -3.66 10.32 13.31
CA GLY A 89 -3.34 9.98 14.70
C GLY A 89 -1.91 9.50 14.90
N VAL A 90 -1.34 8.76 13.95
CA VAL A 90 0.07 8.32 14.01
C VAL A 90 1.03 9.47 13.70
N LEU A 91 0.78 10.24 12.63
CA LEU A 91 1.66 11.34 12.22
C LEU A 91 1.65 12.48 13.23
N PHE A 92 0.49 13.10 13.44
CA PHE A 92 0.37 14.34 14.22
C PHE A 92 0.12 14.06 15.70
N GLY A 93 -0.61 12.99 16.02
CA GLY A 93 -0.88 12.60 17.40
C GLY A 93 0.34 12.00 18.09
N PHE A 94 0.89 10.91 17.54
CA PHE A 94 2.01 10.19 18.13
C PHE A 94 3.37 10.83 17.81
N VAL A 95 3.85 10.71 16.57
CA VAL A 95 5.24 11.04 16.23
C VAL A 95 5.53 12.53 16.45
N SER A 96 4.66 13.41 15.96
CA SER A 96 4.85 14.86 16.10
C SER A 96 4.88 15.28 17.58
N SER A 97 3.95 14.77 18.40
CA SER A 97 3.93 15.11 19.83
C SER A 97 5.19 14.63 20.57
N GLY A 98 5.69 13.43 20.25
CA GLY A 98 6.93 12.91 20.82
C GLY A 98 8.15 13.75 20.44
N LEU A 99 8.27 14.15 19.18
CA LEU A 99 9.39 14.97 18.69
C LEU A 99 9.31 16.43 19.17
N ILE A 100 8.12 17.04 19.19
CA ILE A 100 7.92 18.40 19.72
C ILE A 100 8.22 18.44 21.23
N GLY A 101 7.77 17.44 22.00
CA GLY A 101 8.12 17.33 23.41
C GLY A 101 9.65 17.26 23.60
N SER A 102 10.33 16.48 22.77
CA SER A 102 11.80 16.37 22.77
C SER A 102 12.49 17.69 22.41
N MET A 103 11.93 18.45 21.47
CA MET A 103 12.40 19.79 21.12
C MET A 103 12.26 20.78 22.29
N PHE A 104 11.12 20.79 22.99
CA PHE A 104 10.92 21.67 24.15
C PHE A 104 11.88 21.35 25.31
N TRP A 105 12.39 20.12 25.39
CA TRP A 105 13.50 19.77 26.28
C TRP A 105 14.86 20.24 25.75
N ALA A 106 15.13 20.04 24.46
CA ALA A 106 16.42 20.29 23.85
C ALA A 106 16.74 21.79 23.70
N ILE A 107 15.80 22.61 23.23
CA ILE A 107 16.04 24.03 22.92
C ILE A 107 16.59 24.80 24.13
N PRO A 108 15.93 24.82 25.32
CA PRO A 108 16.39 25.59 26.48
C PRO A 108 17.84 25.29 26.87
N ARG A 109 18.25 24.02 26.76
CA ARG A 109 19.60 23.54 27.08
C ARG A 109 20.62 23.96 26.04
N LEU A 110 20.25 23.94 24.76
CA LEU A 110 21.13 24.33 23.66
C LEU A 110 21.36 25.84 23.56
N VAL A 111 20.40 26.65 24.04
CA VAL A 111 20.51 28.12 24.03
C VAL A 111 20.82 28.72 25.40
N ASN A 112 20.99 27.86 26.41
CA ASN A 112 21.29 28.20 27.80
C ASN A 112 20.35 29.28 28.36
N THR A 113 19.04 29.09 28.17
CA THR A 113 18.00 29.99 28.69
C THR A 113 16.69 29.22 28.88
N GLN A 114 15.84 29.71 29.80
CA GLN A 114 14.51 29.13 30.00
C GLN A 114 13.62 29.34 28.76
N ILE A 115 12.65 28.45 28.55
CA ILE A 115 11.64 28.66 27.52
C ILE A 115 10.87 29.96 27.81
N TYR A 116 10.56 30.75 26.78
CA TYR A 116 9.95 32.06 26.94
C TYR A 116 8.64 32.02 27.76
N SER A 117 7.77 31.05 27.48
CA SER A 117 6.53 30.83 28.24
C SER A 117 6.20 29.34 28.35
N ALA A 118 6.34 28.79 29.56
CA ALA A 118 5.92 27.43 29.89
C ALA A 118 4.40 27.25 29.79
N ARG A 119 3.62 28.29 30.12
CA ARG A 119 2.15 28.27 29.97
C ARG A 119 1.75 28.15 28.51
N LEU A 120 2.44 28.87 27.62
CA LEU A 120 2.16 28.82 26.19
C LEU A 120 2.54 27.46 25.59
N ALA A 121 3.65 26.86 26.02
CA ALA A 121 4.04 25.51 25.60
C ALA A 121 2.99 24.44 26.00
N LYS A 122 2.45 24.53 27.23
CA LYS A 122 1.37 23.65 27.70
C LYS A 122 0.05 23.89 26.96
N LEU A 123 -0.33 25.15 26.78
CA LEU A 123 -1.54 25.51 26.03
C LEU A 123 -1.45 24.98 24.59
N SER A 124 -0.29 25.13 23.94
CA SER A 124 -0.07 24.60 22.59
C SER A 124 -0.25 23.09 22.54
N ALA A 125 0.23 22.34 23.54
CA ALA A 125 -0.01 20.89 23.62
C ALA A 125 -1.51 20.57 23.75
N VAL A 126 -2.23 21.27 24.63
CA VAL A 126 -3.67 21.04 24.82
C VAL A 126 -4.45 21.34 23.54
N LEU A 127 -4.20 22.51 22.91
CA LEU A 127 -4.86 22.91 21.67
C LEU A 127 -4.52 21.97 20.51
N TRP A 128 -3.27 21.50 20.41
CA TRP A 128 -2.85 20.50 19.41
C TRP A 128 -3.67 19.21 19.52
N ASN A 129 -3.70 18.63 20.72
CA ASN A 129 -4.44 17.38 20.98
C ASN A 129 -5.94 17.58 20.79
N PHE A 130 -6.49 18.73 21.19
CA PHE A 130 -7.90 19.06 20.99
C PHE A 130 -8.25 19.19 19.50
N ALA A 131 -7.42 19.88 18.71
CA ALA A 131 -7.61 20.04 17.27
C ALA A 131 -7.65 18.67 16.56
N LEU A 132 -6.63 17.84 16.83
CA LEU A 132 -6.53 16.51 16.22
C LEU A 132 -7.66 15.59 16.63
N LEU A 133 -8.02 15.55 17.93
CA LEU A 133 -9.13 14.72 18.40
C LEU A 133 -10.45 15.16 17.77
N THR A 134 -10.67 16.47 17.65
CA THR A 134 -11.87 17.01 17.01
C THR A 134 -11.91 16.63 15.53
N GLY A 135 -10.85 16.90 14.76
CA GLY A 135 -10.81 16.59 13.33
C GLY A 135 -10.91 15.10 13.01
N ILE A 136 -10.21 14.25 13.76
CA ILE A 136 -10.34 12.79 13.62
C ILE A 136 -11.75 12.31 13.97
N SER A 137 -12.38 12.90 15.00
CA SER A 137 -13.77 12.58 15.35
C SER A 137 -14.74 13.01 14.24
N MET A 138 -14.51 14.16 13.60
CA MET A 138 -15.30 14.61 12.45
C MET A 138 -15.17 13.63 11.28
N ILE A 139 -13.95 13.18 10.95
CA ILE A 139 -13.71 12.16 9.91
C ILE A 139 -14.46 10.85 10.24
N LEU A 140 -14.29 10.32 11.47
CA LEU A 140 -14.86 9.03 11.83
C LEU A 140 -16.40 9.06 11.87
N PHE A 141 -16.97 10.03 12.58
CA PHE A 141 -18.41 10.05 12.86
C PHE A 141 -19.23 10.78 11.79
N LEU A 142 -18.69 11.84 11.20
CA LEU A 142 -19.39 12.67 10.21
C LEU A 142 -18.96 12.40 8.77
N GLY A 143 -17.84 11.71 8.54
CA GLY A 143 -17.28 11.52 7.20
C GLY A 143 -16.59 12.77 6.64
N ASP A 144 -16.53 13.88 7.41
CA ASP A 144 -15.99 15.15 6.94
C ASP A 144 -14.48 15.05 6.71
N THR A 145 -14.09 14.97 5.45
CA THR A 145 -12.69 14.87 5.01
C THR A 145 -12.47 15.68 3.73
N GLN A 146 -11.28 16.28 3.59
CA GLN A 146 -10.91 16.99 2.36
C GLN A 146 -10.61 16.04 1.19
N GLY A 147 -10.49 14.72 1.40
CA GLY A 147 -10.19 13.77 0.30
C GLY A 147 -8.77 13.88 -0.27
N ARG A 148 -7.85 14.57 0.43
CA ARG A 148 -6.46 14.79 0.01
C ARG A 148 -5.52 14.07 0.97
N GLU A 149 -4.69 13.17 0.45
CA GLU A 149 -3.81 12.36 1.30
C GLU A 149 -2.86 13.20 2.17
N TYR A 150 -2.79 12.85 3.45
CA TYR A 150 -2.11 13.59 4.53
C TYR A 150 -2.72 14.96 4.90
N ALA A 151 -3.71 15.43 4.15
CA ALA A 151 -4.45 16.69 4.32
C ALA A 151 -5.93 16.42 4.60
N GLU A 152 -6.25 15.29 5.24
CA GLU A 152 -7.63 14.81 5.33
C GLU A 152 -8.50 15.56 6.34
N LEU A 153 -7.88 16.31 7.26
CA LEU A 153 -8.57 17.06 8.31
C LEU A 153 -9.41 18.19 7.70
N PRO A 154 -10.62 18.47 8.20
CA PRO A 154 -11.44 19.57 7.68
C PRO A 154 -10.74 20.94 7.79
N TRP A 155 -11.03 21.85 6.86
CA TRP A 155 -10.39 23.18 6.79
C TRP A 155 -10.49 23.99 8.10
N SER A 156 -11.56 23.78 8.87
CA SER A 156 -11.75 24.43 10.17
C SER A 156 -10.72 23.99 11.21
N ILE A 157 -10.29 22.73 11.14
CA ILE A 157 -9.25 22.14 11.98
C ILE A 157 -7.87 22.59 11.52
N ASP A 158 -7.68 22.76 10.20
CA ASP A 158 -6.44 23.33 9.66
C ASP A 158 -6.13 24.71 10.22
N VAL A 159 -7.15 25.57 10.34
CA VAL A 159 -7.00 26.91 10.95
C VAL A 159 -6.53 26.79 12.40
N LEU A 160 -7.06 25.83 13.16
CA LEU A 160 -6.66 25.61 14.54
C LEU A 160 -5.24 25.05 14.65
N ILE A 161 -4.86 24.11 13.79
CA ILE A 161 -3.48 23.58 13.71
C ILE A 161 -2.50 24.70 13.35
N MET A 162 -2.84 25.53 12.36
CA MET A 162 -2.04 26.69 11.98
C MET A 162 -1.84 27.66 13.15
N LEU A 163 -2.89 27.97 13.89
CA LEU A 163 -2.81 28.79 15.09
C LEU A 163 -1.80 28.21 16.08
N VAL A 164 -1.89 26.90 16.37
CA VAL A 164 -0.97 26.23 17.30
C VAL A 164 0.47 26.26 16.81
N LEU A 165 0.71 26.01 15.53
CA LEU A 165 2.04 26.11 14.92
C LEU A 165 2.63 27.52 15.10
N LEU A 166 1.85 28.57 14.89
CA LEU A 166 2.27 29.95 15.09
C LEU A 166 2.54 30.28 16.57
N LEU A 167 1.75 29.74 17.50
CA LEU A 167 2.01 29.89 18.94
C LEU A 167 3.32 29.22 19.36
N ILE A 168 3.61 28.03 18.83
CA ILE A 168 4.88 27.32 19.08
C ILE A 168 6.04 28.11 18.49
N LEU A 169 5.94 28.53 17.22
CA LEU A 169 6.95 29.35 16.56
C LEU A 169 7.24 30.63 17.36
N TYR A 170 6.20 31.34 17.79
CA TYR A 170 6.36 32.54 18.61
C TYR A 170 7.11 32.26 19.91
N ASN A 171 6.76 31.17 20.61
CA ASN A 171 7.44 30.77 21.84
C ASN A 171 8.93 30.47 21.61
N ILE A 172 9.24 29.76 20.51
CA ILE A 172 10.60 29.41 20.11
C ILE A 172 11.41 30.68 19.76
N LEU A 173 10.90 31.54 18.88
CA LEU A 173 11.60 32.76 18.45
C LEU A 173 11.90 33.70 19.63
N ARG A 174 10.94 33.85 20.55
CA ARG A 174 11.14 34.65 21.77
C ARG A 174 12.17 34.04 22.72
N THR A 175 12.25 32.71 22.77
CA THR A 175 13.29 32.00 23.53
C THR A 175 14.67 32.27 22.92
N PHE A 176 14.82 32.18 21.61
CA PHE A 176 16.07 32.53 20.92
C PHE A 176 16.46 34.00 21.09
N GLY A 177 15.49 34.91 21.18
CA GLY A 177 15.72 36.33 21.47
C GLY A 177 16.29 36.59 22.87
N ARG A 178 16.10 35.66 23.81
CA ARG A 178 16.59 35.72 25.21
C ARG A 178 17.79 34.80 25.47
N ARG A 179 18.39 34.25 24.42
CA ARG A 179 19.51 33.32 24.56
C ARG A 179 20.74 34.01 25.13
N THR A 180 21.50 33.28 25.92
CA THR A 180 22.82 33.70 26.43
C THR A 180 23.93 33.19 25.51
N GLU A 181 23.74 32.00 24.92
CA GLU A 181 24.70 31.39 24.02
C GLU A 181 24.72 32.09 22.65
N LYS A 182 25.93 32.51 22.21
CA LYS A 182 26.11 33.24 20.96
C LYS A 182 26.16 32.30 19.76
N LYS A 183 26.73 31.10 19.92
CA LYS A 183 26.88 30.11 18.85
C LYS A 183 25.78 29.06 18.95
N LEU A 184 24.93 29.02 17.93
CA LEU A 184 23.82 28.08 17.91
C LEU A 184 24.26 26.70 17.45
N TYR A 185 23.90 25.70 18.25
CA TYR A 185 24.14 24.30 17.91
C TYR A 185 23.25 23.83 16.76
N VAL A 186 23.71 22.87 15.96
CA VAL A 186 23.07 22.42 14.71
C VAL A 186 21.58 22.06 14.90
N SER A 187 21.23 21.36 15.98
CA SER A 187 19.82 21.00 16.27
C SER A 187 18.88 22.20 16.32
N THR A 188 19.36 23.35 16.81
CA THR A 188 18.54 24.57 16.90
C THR A 188 18.20 25.13 15.53
N TRP A 189 19.08 24.95 14.53
CA TRP A 189 18.83 25.39 13.16
C TRP A 189 17.69 24.59 12.55
N TYR A 190 17.72 23.27 12.71
CA TYR A 190 16.68 22.36 12.24
C TYR A 190 15.34 22.67 12.89
N TYR A 191 15.28 22.73 14.23
CA TYR A 191 14.02 23.05 14.92
C TYR A 191 13.44 24.40 14.50
N THR A 192 14.28 25.42 14.36
CA THR A 192 13.82 26.75 13.91
C THR A 192 13.37 26.71 12.46
N GLY A 193 14.11 26.04 11.58
CA GLY A 193 13.78 25.86 10.17
C GLY A 193 12.43 25.16 10.00
N THR A 194 12.19 24.05 10.72
CA THR A 194 10.91 23.33 10.74
C THR A 194 9.74 24.27 11.01
N PHE A 195 9.79 25.03 12.11
CA PHE A 195 8.68 25.89 12.51
C PHE A 195 8.54 27.17 11.69
N ILE A 196 9.50 27.47 10.81
CA ILE A 196 9.39 28.55 9.82
C ILE A 196 8.82 28.00 8.50
N TRP A 197 9.35 26.89 8.00
CA TRP A 197 8.99 26.35 6.69
C TRP A 197 7.65 25.61 6.73
N PHE A 198 7.42 24.76 7.74
CA PHE A 198 6.25 23.90 7.77
C PHE A 198 4.92 24.67 7.83
N PRO A 199 4.75 25.76 8.61
CA PRO A 199 3.52 26.55 8.54
C PRO A 199 3.24 27.09 7.14
N ILE A 200 4.27 27.46 6.36
CA ILE A 200 4.10 27.89 4.97
C ILE A 200 3.67 26.69 4.10
N VAL A 201 4.33 25.54 4.26
CA VAL A 201 3.97 24.30 3.56
C VAL A 201 2.52 23.89 3.86
N TYR A 202 2.11 23.94 5.12
CA TYR A 202 0.78 23.58 5.59
C TYR A 202 -0.28 24.55 5.02
N PHE A 203 -0.02 25.85 5.06
CA PHE A 203 -0.94 26.86 4.54
C PHE A 203 -1.16 26.73 3.03
N VAL A 204 -0.07 26.61 2.27
CA VAL A 204 -0.08 26.45 0.81
C VAL A 204 -0.69 25.11 0.41
N GLY A 205 -0.26 24.03 1.06
CA GLY A 205 -0.68 22.67 0.83
C GLY A 205 -2.17 22.46 0.96
N ASN A 206 -2.72 22.81 2.12
CA ASN A 206 -4.14 22.66 2.45
C ASN A 206 -5.03 23.73 1.80
N VAL A 207 -4.47 24.59 0.92
CA VAL A 207 -5.20 25.64 0.20
C VAL A 207 -6.15 26.41 1.14
N MET A 208 -5.62 26.81 2.30
CA MET A 208 -6.45 27.25 3.43
C MET A 208 -7.28 28.52 3.15
N TRP A 209 -6.99 29.21 2.05
CA TRP A 209 -7.75 30.38 1.57
C TRP A 209 -9.02 30.00 0.79
N ASN A 210 -9.26 28.73 0.48
CA ASN A 210 -10.40 28.27 -0.31
C ASN A 210 -11.37 27.32 0.45
N PRO A 211 -12.00 27.76 1.55
CA PRO A 211 -13.03 26.98 2.23
C PRO A 211 -14.32 26.86 1.40
N PRO A 212 -15.12 25.80 1.57
CA PRO A 212 -14.92 24.69 2.51
C PRO A 212 -14.06 23.55 1.97
N SER A 213 -13.72 23.56 0.67
CA SER A 213 -13.08 22.43 0.00
C SER A 213 -11.62 22.19 0.40
N GLY A 214 -10.86 23.25 0.73
CA GLY A 214 -9.42 23.12 1.00
C GLY A 214 -8.63 22.62 -0.21
N ALA A 215 -9.15 22.82 -1.42
CA ALA A 215 -8.59 22.30 -2.67
C ALA A 215 -8.65 23.35 -3.78
N LEU A 216 -7.81 23.17 -4.80
CA LEU A 216 -7.95 23.86 -6.08
C LEU A 216 -8.77 23.02 -7.06
N GLN A 217 -9.25 23.67 -8.12
CA GLN A 217 -9.89 22.99 -9.23
C GLN A 217 -8.83 22.38 -10.17
N GLY A 218 -9.11 21.21 -10.72
CA GLY A 218 -8.27 20.62 -11.76
C GLY A 218 -7.04 19.87 -11.27
N ILE A 219 -6.21 19.46 -12.24
CA ILE A 219 -4.97 18.73 -11.98
C ILE A 219 -3.96 19.56 -11.17
N THR A 220 -4.08 20.90 -11.16
CA THR A 220 -3.22 21.81 -10.38
C THR A 220 -3.27 21.49 -8.88
N ASP A 221 -4.43 21.09 -8.36
CA ASP A 221 -4.56 20.72 -6.94
C ASP A 221 -3.63 19.56 -6.56
N SER A 222 -3.36 18.63 -7.49
CA SER A 222 -2.46 17.51 -7.24
C SER A 222 -1.03 17.94 -6.96
N ILE A 223 -0.58 19.02 -7.62
CA ILE A 223 0.75 19.60 -7.39
C ILE A 223 0.81 20.22 -6.00
N PHE A 224 -0.22 20.96 -5.58
CA PHE A 224 -0.29 21.56 -4.24
C PHE A 224 -0.39 20.49 -3.15
N ASN A 225 -1.20 19.46 -3.41
CA ASN A 225 -1.39 18.33 -2.50
C ASN A 225 -0.06 17.62 -2.27
N TRP A 226 0.65 17.19 -3.32
CA TRP A 226 1.92 16.47 -3.17
C TRP A 226 3.12 17.36 -2.86
N TYR A 227 3.06 18.66 -3.12
CA TYR A 227 3.96 19.61 -2.49
C TYR A 227 3.86 19.49 -0.97
N TYR A 228 2.64 19.44 -0.41
CA TYR A 228 2.45 19.25 1.02
C TYR A 228 2.69 17.82 1.49
N GLY A 229 2.07 16.82 0.86
CA GLY A 229 2.14 15.40 1.26
C GLY A 229 3.57 14.86 1.29
N HIS A 230 4.47 15.38 0.44
CA HIS A 230 5.89 15.06 0.55
C HIS A 230 6.63 15.91 1.59
N ASN A 231 6.36 17.22 1.65
CA ASN A 231 7.05 18.12 2.58
C ASN A 231 6.60 18.00 4.04
N VAL A 232 5.45 17.38 4.34
CA VAL A 232 5.13 16.97 5.71
C VAL A 232 6.09 15.86 6.18
N LEU A 233 6.51 14.95 5.31
CA LEU A 233 7.53 13.96 5.65
C LEU A 233 8.94 14.57 5.75
N GLY A 234 9.25 15.53 4.87
CA GLY A 234 10.55 16.19 4.84
C GLY A 234 10.73 17.35 5.79
N LEU A 235 10.06 18.44 5.52
CA LEU A 235 10.25 19.71 6.21
C LEU A 235 9.58 19.76 7.58
N TRP A 236 8.77 18.75 7.92
CA TRP A 236 8.29 18.52 9.29
C TRP A 236 9.01 17.34 9.96
N PHE A 237 8.74 16.09 9.59
CA PHE A 237 9.31 14.95 10.31
C PHE A 237 10.82 14.81 10.16
N THR A 238 11.36 14.95 8.94
CA THR A 238 12.81 14.77 8.72
C THR A 238 13.61 15.87 9.39
N THR A 239 13.21 17.14 9.28
CA THR A 239 13.91 18.24 9.93
C THR A 239 13.81 18.17 11.47
N LEU A 240 12.63 17.87 12.04
CA LEU A 240 12.48 17.62 13.48
C LEU A 240 13.30 16.42 13.95
N GLY A 241 13.27 15.33 13.20
CA GLY A 241 13.99 14.09 13.50
C GLY A 241 15.50 14.30 13.49
N ILE A 242 16.04 14.92 12.43
CA ILE A 242 17.47 15.27 12.33
C ILE A 242 17.90 16.18 13.48
N GLY A 243 17.10 17.20 13.82
CA GLY A 243 17.35 18.06 14.97
C GLY A 243 17.43 17.27 16.28
N THR A 244 16.55 16.29 16.44
CA THR A 244 16.47 15.41 17.61
C THR A 244 17.65 14.44 17.68
N TRP A 245 18.04 13.78 16.58
CA TRP A 245 19.24 12.92 16.54
C TRP A 245 20.52 13.71 16.83
N TYR A 246 20.67 14.90 16.25
CA TYR A 246 21.82 15.77 16.52
C TYR A 246 21.89 16.23 17.97
N TYR A 247 20.77 16.25 18.69
CA TYR A 247 20.78 16.53 20.13
C TYR A 247 21.07 15.27 20.94
N ALA A 248 20.31 14.19 20.71
CA ALA A 248 20.30 13.01 21.54
C ALA A 248 21.61 12.21 21.46
N VAL A 249 22.09 11.93 20.24
CA VAL A 249 23.25 11.05 20.06
C VAL A 249 24.52 11.62 20.69
N PRO A 250 24.95 12.86 20.38
CA PRO A 250 26.15 13.44 20.98
C PRO A 250 26.04 13.58 22.50
N ARG A 251 24.83 13.85 23.01
CA ARG A 251 24.58 14.04 24.45
C ARG A 251 24.64 12.72 25.22
N ILE A 252 24.05 11.64 24.70
CA ILE A 252 24.04 10.32 25.35
C ILE A 252 25.44 9.72 25.39
N ILE A 253 26.18 9.77 24.28
CA ILE A 253 27.53 9.19 24.22
C ILE A 253 28.62 10.14 24.74
N ASN A 254 28.25 11.37 25.11
CA ASN A 254 29.13 12.44 25.57
C ASN A 254 30.32 12.70 24.62
N ARG A 255 30.03 12.94 23.33
CA ARG A 255 31.04 13.25 22.30
C ARG A 255 30.65 14.46 21.46
N PRO A 256 31.61 15.26 20.99
CA PRO A 256 31.32 16.32 20.03
C PRO A 256 30.88 15.73 18.68
N LEU A 257 30.07 16.49 17.96
CA LEU A 257 29.65 16.14 16.61
C LEU A 257 30.86 16.11 15.66
N TYR A 258 30.90 15.12 14.76
CA TYR A 258 32.04 14.88 13.88
C TYR A 258 32.39 16.07 12.97
N SER A 259 31.42 16.65 12.25
CA SER A 259 31.68 17.74 11.30
C SER A 259 30.57 18.79 11.26
N HIS A 260 30.94 20.01 11.66
CA HIS A 260 30.11 21.20 11.50
C HIS A 260 29.82 21.52 10.02
N LEU A 261 30.80 21.36 9.13
CA LEU A 261 30.62 21.65 7.71
C LEU A 261 29.58 20.73 7.06
N LEU A 262 29.59 19.43 7.42
CA LEU A 262 28.59 18.49 6.92
C LEU A 262 27.18 18.86 7.38
N SER A 263 27.03 19.34 8.62
CA SER A 263 25.75 19.84 9.14
C SER A 263 25.22 21.04 8.35
N VAL A 264 26.10 21.96 7.97
CA VAL A 264 25.75 23.14 7.17
C VAL A 264 25.29 22.75 5.79
N ILE A 265 26.05 21.88 5.10
CA ILE A 265 25.68 21.38 3.78
C ILE A 265 24.32 20.69 3.87
N SER A 266 24.16 19.79 4.83
CA SER A 266 22.91 19.06 5.06
C SER A 266 21.72 20.02 5.28
N PHE A 267 21.87 21.05 6.11
CA PHE A 267 20.80 22.02 6.41
C PHE A 267 20.34 22.85 5.21
N PHE A 268 21.27 23.40 4.41
CA PHE A 268 20.87 24.22 3.26
C PHE A 268 20.37 23.37 2.08
N THR A 269 20.98 22.20 1.87
CA THR A 269 20.56 21.30 0.79
C THR A 269 19.21 20.65 1.08
N ILE A 270 18.87 20.35 2.34
CA ILE A 270 17.53 19.86 2.67
C ILE A 270 16.45 20.93 2.45
N ALA A 271 16.73 22.19 2.82
CA ALA A 271 15.78 23.30 2.62
C ALA A 271 15.45 23.56 1.14
N PHE A 272 16.42 23.31 0.25
CA PHE A 272 16.24 23.49 -1.18
C PHE A 272 15.73 22.23 -1.87
N PHE A 273 16.43 21.11 -1.76
CA PHE A 273 16.12 19.89 -2.53
C PHE A 273 14.80 19.26 -2.09
N TYR A 274 14.57 19.10 -0.78
CA TYR A 274 13.38 18.39 -0.29
C TYR A 274 12.09 19.09 -0.72
N THR A 275 12.09 20.43 -0.67
CA THR A 275 10.98 21.29 -1.11
C THR A 275 10.49 20.95 -2.51
N GLY A 276 11.41 20.58 -3.42
CA GLY A 276 11.10 20.31 -4.83
C GLY A 276 10.79 18.85 -5.19
N VAL A 277 10.79 17.91 -4.23
CA VAL A 277 10.63 16.48 -4.52
C VAL A 277 9.16 16.06 -4.75
N GLY A 278 8.18 16.83 -4.27
CA GLY A 278 6.77 16.42 -4.23
C GLY A 278 6.21 15.83 -5.53
N GLY A 279 6.61 16.35 -6.70
CA GLY A 279 6.19 15.86 -8.00
C GLY A 279 6.58 14.40 -8.33
N HIS A 280 7.43 13.75 -7.52
CA HIS A 280 7.80 12.34 -7.71
C HIS A 280 6.64 11.36 -7.41
N HIS A 281 5.60 11.81 -6.72
CA HIS A 281 4.33 11.07 -6.54
C HIS A 281 3.44 11.17 -7.79
N LEU A 282 3.74 12.13 -8.67
CA LEU A 282 2.92 12.50 -9.81
C LEU A 282 3.55 12.11 -11.15
N LEU A 283 4.63 11.32 -11.15
CA LEU A 283 5.39 11.00 -12.37
C LEU A 283 4.52 10.32 -13.44
N GLN A 284 3.53 9.54 -13.02
CA GLN A 284 2.62 8.84 -13.93
C GLN A 284 1.31 9.59 -14.21
N THR A 285 1.05 10.67 -13.48
CA THR A 285 -0.16 11.51 -13.67
C THR A 285 0.02 12.45 -14.86
N PRO A 286 -1.04 13.06 -15.42
CA PRO A 286 -0.90 13.92 -16.59
C PRO A 286 -0.28 15.31 -16.33
N ILE A 287 0.43 15.56 -15.22
CA ILE A 287 1.06 16.88 -14.97
C ILE A 287 2.19 17.22 -15.98
N PRO A 288 2.60 18.50 -16.12
CA PRO A 288 3.65 18.91 -17.05
C PRO A 288 4.98 18.17 -16.88
N GLU A 289 5.59 17.81 -18.00
CA GLU A 289 6.79 16.96 -18.04
C GLU A 289 8.03 17.58 -17.38
N TRP A 290 8.12 18.91 -17.40
CA TRP A 290 9.20 19.65 -16.74
C TRP A 290 9.09 19.59 -15.21
N VAL A 291 7.88 19.57 -14.65
CA VAL A 291 7.63 19.41 -13.19
C VAL A 291 8.09 18.02 -12.76
N LYS A 292 7.71 16.99 -13.53
CA LYS A 292 8.16 15.60 -13.30
C LYS A 292 9.68 15.48 -13.34
N THR A 293 10.31 16.11 -14.34
CA THR A 293 11.77 16.07 -14.51
C THR A 293 12.49 16.75 -13.35
N MET A 294 12.01 17.92 -12.93
CA MET A 294 12.53 18.62 -11.76
C MET A 294 12.43 17.75 -10.50
N ALA A 295 11.27 17.11 -10.27
CA ALA A 295 11.09 16.23 -9.11
C ALA A 295 12.08 15.07 -9.11
N VAL A 296 12.30 14.40 -10.25
CA VAL A 296 13.30 13.32 -10.38
C VAL A 296 14.71 13.81 -10.06
N VAL A 297 15.09 14.99 -10.55
CA VAL A 297 16.41 15.59 -10.26
C VAL A 297 16.54 15.89 -8.76
N MET A 298 15.50 16.47 -8.15
CA MET A 298 15.49 16.73 -6.70
C MET A 298 15.56 15.44 -5.88
N SER A 299 14.85 14.38 -6.28
CA SER A 299 14.92 13.06 -5.62
C SER A 299 16.32 12.47 -5.63
N ILE A 300 17.08 12.65 -6.73
CA ILE A 300 18.49 12.20 -6.79
C ILE A 300 19.36 13.08 -5.89
N LEU A 301 19.21 14.41 -5.99
CA LEU A 301 20.00 15.36 -5.21
C LEU A 301 19.73 15.29 -3.71
N MET A 302 18.58 14.75 -3.30
CA MET A 302 18.27 14.43 -1.90
C MET A 302 19.25 13.44 -1.25
N LEU A 303 20.00 12.66 -2.04
CA LEU A 303 21.11 11.86 -1.50
C LEU A 303 22.19 12.72 -0.84
N VAL A 304 22.38 13.98 -1.25
CA VAL A 304 23.38 14.89 -0.67
C VAL A 304 23.10 15.18 0.81
N PRO A 305 21.95 15.75 1.22
CA PRO A 305 21.65 15.99 2.63
C PRO A 305 21.60 14.69 3.44
N VAL A 306 21.14 13.59 2.84
CA VAL A 306 21.03 12.27 3.49
C VAL A 306 22.41 11.69 3.81
N VAL A 307 23.30 11.60 2.82
CA VAL A 307 24.65 11.06 3.01
C VAL A 307 25.46 11.94 3.95
N THR A 308 25.35 13.27 3.82
CA THR A 308 26.05 14.19 4.72
C THR A 308 25.58 14.03 6.17
N PHE A 309 24.28 13.90 6.43
CA PHE A 309 23.74 13.60 7.76
C PHE A 309 24.20 12.22 8.26
N ALA A 310 24.05 11.17 7.45
CA ALA A 310 24.38 9.80 7.81
C ALA A 310 25.86 9.62 8.15
N VAL A 311 26.76 10.20 7.34
CA VAL A 311 28.21 10.20 7.62
C VAL A 311 28.52 10.98 8.89
N ASN A 312 27.89 12.14 9.09
CA ASN A 312 28.15 12.96 10.26
C ASN A 312 27.76 12.25 11.57
N LEU A 313 26.57 11.64 11.62
CA LEU A 313 26.11 10.90 12.79
C LEU A 313 26.83 9.56 12.96
N GLY A 314 27.02 8.80 11.88
CA GLY A 314 27.74 7.52 11.91
C GLY A 314 29.19 7.65 12.36
N MET A 315 29.88 8.71 11.94
CA MET A 315 31.24 9.00 12.42
C MET A 315 31.27 9.50 13.86
N THR A 316 30.20 10.16 14.33
CA THR A 316 30.04 10.55 15.75
C THR A 316 29.89 9.31 16.64
N LEU A 317 29.18 8.28 16.17
CA LEU A 317 28.99 6.97 16.82
C LEU A 317 30.23 6.06 16.77
N ARG A 318 31.28 6.44 16.03
CA ARG A 318 32.43 5.57 15.78
C ARG A 318 33.15 5.20 17.07
N GLY A 319 33.09 3.93 17.45
CA GLY A 319 33.74 3.41 18.65
C GLY A 319 32.95 3.62 19.95
N THR A 320 31.62 3.83 19.86
CA THR A 320 30.66 3.78 20.99
C THR A 320 29.52 2.81 20.72
N TRP A 321 29.77 1.77 19.90
CA TRP A 321 28.75 0.78 19.56
C TRP A 321 28.34 -0.09 20.75
N ASP A 322 29.14 -0.12 21.82
CA ASP A 322 28.76 -0.76 23.07
C ASP A 322 27.63 -0.03 23.82
N THR A 323 27.47 1.29 23.59
CA THR A 323 26.32 2.04 24.13
C THR A 323 25.01 1.50 23.57
N PHE A 324 24.99 1.10 22.29
CA PHE A 324 23.82 0.43 21.70
C PHE A 324 23.47 -0.84 22.48
N THR A 325 24.44 -1.66 22.90
CA THR A 325 24.10 -2.89 23.64
C THR A 325 23.87 -2.67 25.14
N LYS A 326 24.11 -1.48 25.70
CA LYS A 326 23.91 -1.23 27.14
C LYS A 326 22.69 -0.36 27.44
N ASP A 327 22.44 0.65 26.62
CA ASP A 327 21.40 1.65 26.85
C ASP A 327 20.20 1.42 25.92
N ILE A 328 19.08 0.95 26.48
CA ILE A 328 17.89 0.57 25.70
C ILE A 328 17.22 1.78 25.02
N PRO A 329 16.98 2.93 25.68
CA PRO A 329 16.54 4.15 24.98
C PRO A 329 17.42 4.51 23.78
N PHE A 330 18.73 4.39 23.91
CA PHE A 330 19.66 4.65 22.81
C PHE A 330 19.55 3.63 21.68
N ARG A 331 19.21 2.36 21.98
CA ARG A 331 18.88 1.36 20.94
C ARG A 331 17.75 1.84 20.06
N PHE A 332 16.64 2.30 20.63
CA PHE A 332 15.52 2.84 19.87
C PHE A 332 15.96 4.00 18.95
N ILE A 333 16.69 4.97 19.50
CA ILE A 333 17.17 6.15 18.77
C ILE A 333 18.05 5.75 17.57
N VAL A 334 18.97 4.81 17.77
CA VAL A 334 19.89 4.36 16.72
C VAL A 334 19.20 3.43 15.70
N THR A 335 18.27 2.57 16.13
CA THR A 335 17.42 1.78 15.23
C THR A 335 16.64 2.69 14.29
N GLY A 336 16.02 3.76 14.82
CA GLY A 336 15.33 4.76 14.01
C GLY A 336 16.25 5.45 13.01
N PHE A 337 17.49 5.78 13.41
CA PHE A 337 18.48 6.35 12.49
C PHE A 337 18.77 5.44 11.29
N PHE A 338 18.95 4.13 11.51
CA PHE A 338 19.19 3.18 10.41
C PHE A 338 18.00 3.06 9.47
N PHE A 339 16.78 2.95 10.00
CA PHE A 339 15.58 2.89 9.17
C PHE A 339 15.34 4.19 8.38
N TYR A 340 15.66 5.35 8.96
CA TYR A 340 15.62 6.62 8.24
C TYR A 340 16.61 6.67 7.07
N VAL A 341 17.85 6.22 7.27
CA VAL A 341 18.86 6.15 6.18
C VAL A 341 18.39 5.20 5.08
N LEU A 342 17.87 4.03 5.44
CA LEU A 342 17.32 3.06 4.49
C LEU A 342 16.16 3.65 3.69
N THR A 343 15.20 4.30 4.37
CA THR A 343 14.05 4.97 3.74
C THR A 343 14.51 6.02 2.74
N SER A 344 15.51 6.83 3.11
CA SER A 344 15.98 7.93 2.27
C SER A 344 16.63 7.43 0.98
N ILE A 345 17.39 6.33 1.06
CA ILE A 345 17.97 5.66 -0.11
C ILE A 345 16.86 5.05 -0.98
N GLN A 346 15.92 4.32 -0.38
CA GLN A 346 14.76 3.74 -1.07
C GLN A 346 13.91 4.81 -1.77
N GLY A 347 13.67 5.94 -1.10
CA GLY A 347 12.94 7.10 -1.62
C GLY A 347 13.58 7.71 -2.86
N SER A 348 14.91 7.87 -2.82
CA SER A 348 15.68 8.38 -3.96
C SER A 348 15.60 7.44 -5.17
N TYR A 349 15.59 6.12 -4.93
CA TYR A 349 15.48 5.10 -5.97
C TYR A 349 14.08 5.02 -6.60
N GLN A 350 13.02 5.05 -5.79
CA GLN A 350 11.63 5.01 -6.29
C GLN A 350 11.16 6.33 -6.92
N GLY A 351 11.87 7.44 -6.67
CA GLY A 351 11.64 8.72 -7.34
C GLY A 351 12.15 8.77 -8.79
N LEU A 352 12.83 7.72 -9.27
CA LEU A 352 13.25 7.60 -10.66
C LEU A 352 12.08 7.16 -11.55
N ARG A 353 12.00 7.68 -12.78
CA ARG A 353 10.88 7.39 -13.70
C ARG A 353 10.65 5.91 -13.98
N SER A 354 11.71 5.17 -14.28
CA SER A 354 11.65 3.75 -14.59
C SER A 354 11.19 2.94 -13.38
N THR A 355 11.81 3.19 -12.23
CA THR A 355 11.47 2.52 -10.97
C THR A 355 10.06 2.86 -10.54
N ASN A 356 9.66 4.14 -10.62
CA ASN A 356 8.32 4.59 -10.27
C ASN A 356 7.27 3.95 -11.18
N SER A 357 7.50 3.91 -12.50
CA SER A 357 6.57 3.28 -13.44
C SER A 357 6.27 1.82 -13.09
N PHE A 358 7.22 1.10 -12.51
CA PHE A 358 7.03 -0.27 -12.07
C PHE A 358 6.49 -0.37 -10.64
N LEU A 359 6.99 0.44 -9.70
CA LEU A 359 6.65 0.32 -8.27
C LEU A 359 5.37 1.04 -7.85
N HIS A 360 4.93 2.04 -8.61
CA HIS A 360 3.77 2.87 -8.30
C HIS A 360 2.48 2.03 -8.23
N PHE A 361 1.55 2.46 -7.35
CA PHE A 361 0.27 1.83 -7.04
C PHE A 361 0.30 0.51 -6.26
N SER A 362 1.45 -0.05 -5.89
CA SER A 362 1.47 -1.30 -5.12
C SER A 362 1.59 -1.10 -3.60
N GLN A 363 1.73 -2.21 -2.86
CA GLN A 363 2.04 -2.17 -1.42
C GLN A 363 3.46 -1.63 -1.11
N TRP A 364 4.32 -1.45 -2.13
CA TRP A 364 5.68 -0.96 -1.93
C TRP A 364 5.75 0.49 -1.41
N PRO A 365 5.10 1.49 -2.04
CA PRO A 365 4.98 2.84 -1.49
C PRO A 365 4.44 2.89 -0.05
N VAL A 366 3.45 2.04 0.26
CA VAL A 366 2.89 1.95 1.61
C VAL A 366 3.96 1.47 2.61
N GLY A 367 4.81 0.52 2.21
CA GLY A 367 5.91 0.00 3.03
C GLY A 367 7.00 1.04 3.26
N HIS A 368 7.32 1.80 2.21
CA HIS A 368 8.23 2.95 2.28
C HIS A 368 7.73 4.00 3.28
N ALA A 369 6.45 4.37 3.25
CA ALA A 369 5.89 5.35 4.18
C ALA A 369 6.00 4.89 5.65
N HIS A 370 5.71 3.61 5.93
CA HIS A 370 5.86 3.04 7.27
C HIS A 370 7.33 2.97 7.71
N LEU A 371 8.27 2.72 6.79
CA LEU A 371 9.71 2.76 7.06
C LEU A 371 10.16 4.15 7.53
N ALA A 372 9.63 5.21 6.92
CA ALA A 372 9.90 6.57 7.33
C ALA A 372 9.32 6.88 8.73
N ILE A 373 8.00 6.72 8.86
CA ILE A 373 7.22 7.25 9.99
C ILE A 373 7.35 6.37 11.21
N LEU A 374 7.10 5.07 11.09
CA LEU A 374 7.17 4.14 12.21
C LEU A 374 8.62 3.71 12.43
N GLY A 375 9.27 3.17 11.40
CA GLY A 375 10.64 2.67 11.45
C GLY A 375 11.65 3.75 11.85
N GLY A 376 11.63 4.90 11.17
CA GLY A 376 12.54 6.01 11.45
C GLY A 376 12.12 6.83 12.67
N PHE A 377 11.07 7.65 12.49
CA PHE A 377 10.71 8.68 13.47
C PHE A 377 9.95 8.15 14.68
N GLY A 378 9.20 7.05 14.56
CA GLY A 378 8.48 6.41 15.66
C GLY A 378 9.43 5.78 16.67
N PHE A 379 10.43 5.02 16.20
CA PHE A 379 11.51 4.52 17.06
C PHE A 379 12.26 5.66 17.74
N LEU A 380 12.58 6.74 17.01
CA LEU A 380 13.19 7.93 17.59
C LEU A 380 12.33 8.55 18.70
N ALA A 381 11.03 8.75 18.45
CA ALA A 381 10.10 9.34 19.41
C ALA A 381 10.00 8.50 20.69
N VAL A 382 9.81 7.17 20.57
CA VAL A 382 9.76 6.25 21.72
C VAL A 382 11.09 6.24 22.48
N GLY A 383 12.22 6.20 21.78
CA GLY A 383 13.55 6.24 22.39
C GLY A 383 13.79 7.52 23.18
N MET A 384 13.41 8.67 22.62
CA MET A 384 13.49 9.96 23.30
C MET A 384 12.57 10.03 24.52
N MET A 385 11.36 9.51 24.42
CA MET A 385 10.43 9.46 25.55
C MET A 385 11.02 8.60 26.68
N TYR A 386 11.50 7.39 26.38
CA TYR A 386 12.14 6.54 27.39
C TYR A 386 13.39 7.17 28.02
N TRP A 387 14.15 7.93 27.25
CA TRP A 387 15.33 8.63 27.74
C TRP A 387 14.99 9.83 28.62
N LEU A 388 13.94 10.60 28.27
CA LEU A 388 13.60 11.86 28.93
C LEU A 388 12.60 11.72 30.08
N ILE A 389 11.70 10.73 30.04
CA ILE A 389 10.68 10.53 31.10
C ILE A 389 11.33 10.44 32.49
N PRO A 390 12.35 9.59 32.73
CA PRO A 390 12.99 9.48 34.03
C PRO A 390 13.59 10.79 34.55
N LYS A 391 14.13 11.61 33.63
CA LYS A 391 14.70 12.93 33.95
C LYS A 391 13.63 13.93 34.37
N ILE A 392 12.48 13.89 33.70
CA ILE A 392 11.37 14.81 33.93
C ILE A 392 10.55 14.42 35.17
N THR A 393 10.38 13.13 35.43
CA THR A 393 9.70 12.62 36.64
C THR A 393 10.63 12.54 37.85
N ARG A 394 11.96 12.57 37.62
CA ARG A 394 13.01 12.31 38.62
C ARG A 394 12.89 10.93 39.27
N THR A 395 12.27 9.99 38.56
CA THR A 395 12.07 8.61 39.01
C THR A 395 12.63 7.64 37.98
N LYS A 396 13.11 6.48 38.42
CA LYS A 396 13.54 5.44 37.48
C LYS A 396 12.36 4.94 36.64
N ILE A 397 12.64 4.45 35.43
CA ILE A 397 11.62 3.77 34.63
C ILE A 397 11.08 2.56 35.43
N TYR A 398 9.79 2.28 35.34
CA TYR A 398 9.16 1.22 36.11
C TYR A 398 9.79 -0.16 35.85
N SER A 399 10.04 -0.52 34.58
CA SER A 399 10.70 -1.77 34.23
C SER A 399 11.57 -1.66 32.96
N GLU A 400 12.86 -1.91 33.11
CA GLU A 400 13.78 -2.04 31.96
C GLU A 400 13.50 -3.29 31.12
N ARG A 401 12.98 -4.36 31.75
CA ARG A 401 12.58 -5.57 31.04
C ARG A 401 11.43 -5.31 30.08
N LEU A 402 10.41 -4.58 30.52
CA LEU A 402 9.29 -4.18 29.64
C LEU A 402 9.75 -3.27 28.50
N MET A 403 10.67 -2.35 28.78
CA MET A 403 11.28 -1.49 27.77
C MET A 403 12.03 -2.31 26.70
N SER A 404 12.81 -3.33 27.12
CA SER A 404 13.49 -4.26 26.21
C SER A 404 12.51 -5.13 25.40
N ILE A 405 11.44 -5.64 26.03
CA ILE A 405 10.39 -6.41 25.36
C ILE A 405 9.70 -5.56 24.29
N SER A 406 9.32 -4.32 24.63
CA SER A 406 8.72 -3.38 23.68
C SER A 406 9.63 -3.16 22.47
N TRP A 407 10.96 -3.00 22.67
CA TRP A 407 11.90 -2.86 21.57
C TRP A 407 11.94 -4.08 20.64
N TRP A 408 12.03 -5.29 21.21
CA TRP A 408 12.07 -6.52 20.41
C TRP A 408 10.77 -6.78 19.65
N LEU A 409 9.62 -6.58 20.29
CA LEU A 409 8.31 -6.69 19.64
C LEU A 409 8.17 -5.68 18.51
N ALA A 410 8.56 -4.42 18.74
CA ALA A 410 8.53 -3.38 17.73
C ALA A 410 9.47 -3.72 16.56
N LEU A 411 10.71 -4.16 16.83
CA LEU A 411 11.69 -4.45 15.79
C LEU A 411 11.27 -5.66 14.93
N ILE A 412 10.90 -6.77 15.56
CA ILE A 412 10.50 -8.01 14.86
C ILE A 412 9.19 -7.77 14.11
N GLY A 413 8.20 -7.17 14.78
CA GLY A 413 6.90 -6.85 14.20
C GLY A 413 7.03 -5.92 13.00
N PHE A 414 7.76 -4.81 13.16
CA PHE A 414 7.96 -3.84 12.09
C PHE A 414 8.76 -4.42 10.92
N THR A 415 9.82 -5.20 11.19
CA THR A 415 10.60 -5.83 10.12
C THR A 415 9.75 -6.83 9.32
N GLY A 416 8.97 -7.67 9.99
CA GLY A 416 8.04 -8.60 9.33
C GLY A 416 6.97 -7.88 8.50
N PHE A 417 6.37 -6.82 9.05
CA PHE A 417 5.41 -5.96 8.36
C PHE A 417 6.01 -5.32 7.10
N PHE A 418 7.19 -4.70 7.23
CA PHE A 418 7.88 -4.01 6.14
C PHE A 418 8.25 -4.96 5.00
N LEU A 419 8.81 -6.13 5.34
CA LEU A 419 9.17 -7.15 4.35
C LEU A 419 7.93 -7.69 3.63
N ALA A 420 6.85 -8.00 4.36
CA ALA A 420 5.62 -8.51 3.77
C ALA A 420 5.05 -7.55 2.72
N MET A 421 5.02 -6.26 3.02
CA MET A 421 4.50 -5.26 2.07
C MET A 421 5.45 -4.99 0.89
N THR A 422 6.75 -5.01 1.14
CA THR A 422 7.76 -4.90 0.09
C THR A 422 7.60 -6.04 -0.92
N ILE A 423 7.44 -7.28 -0.43
CA ILE A 423 7.26 -8.46 -1.28
C ILE A 423 5.88 -8.42 -1.97
N ALA A 424 4.81 -8.12 -1.24
CA ALA A 424 3.47 -7.97 -1.82
C ALA A 424 3.46 -6.96 -2.97
N GLY A 425 4.16 -5.84 -2.80
CA GLY A 425 4.28 -4.82 -3.84
C GLY A 425 4.99 -5.33 -5.09
N LEU A 426 6.08 -6.09 -4.92
CA LEU A 426 6.80 -6.70 -6.05
C LEU A 426 5.98 -7.78 -6.76
N VAL A 427 5.27 -8.62 -6.01
CA VAL A 427 4.37 -9.66 -6.56
C VAL A 427 3.25 -9.03 -7.37
N ALA A 428 2.58 -8.01 -6.81
CA ALA A 428 1.51 -7.30 -7.49
C ALA A 428 1.98 -6.66 -8.80
N ASN A 429 3.09 -5.92 -8.74
CA ASN A 429 3.63 -5.23 -9.91
C ASN A 429 4.14 -6.20 -10.99
N SER A 430 4.73 -7.32 -10.60
CA SER A 430 5.11 -8.38 -11.54
C SER A 430 3.90 -8.93 -12.28
N ALA A 431 2.79 -9.18 -11.55
CA ALA A 431 1.56 -9.69 -12.14
C ALA A 431 0.88 -8.67 -13.08
N TRP A 432 0.81 -7.39 -12.69
CA TRP A 432 0.28 -6.33 -13.53
C TRP A 432 1.14 -6.07 -14.77
N PHE A 433 2.46 -6.19 -14.65
CA PHE A 433 3.39 -6.12 -15.80
C PHE A 433 3.15 -7.26 -16.81
N GLN A 434 2.56 -8.37 -16.38
CA GLN A 434 2.10 -9.48 -17.23
C GLN A 434 0.63 -9.35 -17.66
N ASN A 435 0.03 -8.16 -17.50
CA ASN A 435 -1.36 -7.85 -17.83
C ASN A 435 -2.41 -8.70 -17.09
N ILE A 436 -2.09 -9.22 -15.90
CA ILE A 436 -3.08 -9.91 -15.05
C ILE A 436 -3.98 -8.85 -14.40
N THR A 437 -5.30 -9.06 -14.45
CA THR A 437 -6.31 -8.16 -13.86
C THR A 437 -6.16 -8.06 -12.34
N VAL A 438 -6.60 -6.94 -11.75
CA VAL A 438 -6.40 -6.65 -10.31
C VAL A 438 -6.99 -7.73 -9.38
N ALA A 439 -8.22 -8.19 -9.61
CA ALA A 439 -8.89 -9.12 -8.69
C ALA A 439 -8.12 -10.43 -8.44
N PRO A 440 -7.67 -11.19 -9.47
CA PRO A 440 -6.79 -12.35 -9.28
C PRO A 440 -5.48 -12.03 -8.53
N VAL A 441 -4.89 -10.85 -8.77
CA VAL A 441 -3.68 -10.42 -8.07
C VAL A 441 -3.94 -10.24 -6.58
N LEU A 442 -5.06 -9.62 -6.20
CA LEU A 442 -5.40 -9.45 -4.79
C LEU A 442 -5.59 -10.78 -4.05
N LYS A 443 -6.09 -11.82 -4.74
CA LYS A 443 -6.15 -13.19 -4.20
C LYS A 443 -4.74 -13.78 -3.96
N LEU A 444 -3.82 -13.55 -4.89
CA LEU A 444 -2.41 -13.96 -4.74
C LEU A 444 -1.72 -13.26 -3.54
N LEU A 445 -2.17 -12.06 -3.15
CA LEU A 445 -1.58 -11.29 -2.06
C LEU A 445 -2.08 -11.67 -0.66
N GLN A 446 -3.08 -12.55 -0.53
CA GLN A 446 -3.72 -12.90 0.75
C GLN A 446 -2.72 -13.32 1.83
N PHE A 447 -1.76 -14.19 1.50
CA PHE A 447 -0.70 -14.61 2.42
C PHE A 447 0.11 -13.42 2.98
N TRP A 448 0.44 -12.46 2.12
CA TRP A 448 1.19 -11.27 2.50
C TRP A 448 0.35 -10.29 3.32
N TYR A 449 -0.96 -10.20 3.07
CA TYR A 449 -1.88 -9.39 3.89
C TYR A 449 -2.01 -9.94 5.31
N VAL A 450 -2.09 -11.27 5.48
CA VAL A 450 -2.07 -11.91 6.80
C VAL A 450 -0.74 -11.65 7.51
N THR A 451 0.39 -11.82 6.80
CA THR A 451 1.72 -11.60 7.36
C THR A 451 1.94 -10.14 7.79
N ARG A 452 1.46 -9.18 6.98
CA ARG A 452 1.43 -7.75 7.33
C ARG A 452 0.63 -7.54 8.62
N ALA A 453 -0.58 -8.12 8.74
CA ALA A 453 -1.39 -7.96 9.93
C ALA A 453 -0.69 -8.54 11.18
N MET A 454 -0.05 -9.72 11.08
CA MET A 454 0.72 -10.30 12.18
C MET A 454 1.87 -9.40 12.64
N GLY A 455 2.67 -8.87 11.69
CA GLY A 455 3.75 -7.93 11.99
C GLY A 455 3.25 -6.63 12.62
N GLY A 456 2.18 -6.07 12.07
CA GLY A 456 1.51 -4.88 12.61
C GLY A 456 0.93 -5.11 14.01
N GLY A 457 0.34 -6.28 14.26
CA GLY A 457 -0.16 -6.67 15.57
C GLY A 457 0.93 -6.71 16.64
N LEU A 458 2.11 -7.23 16.31
CA LEU A 458 3.28 -7.20 17.22
C LEU A 458 3.71 -5.77 17.54
N VAL A 459 3.67 -4.85 16.57
CA VAL A 459 3.96 -3.42 16.80
C VAL A 459 2.90 -2.79 17.73
N VAL A 460 1.62 -3.12 17.54
CA VAL A 460 0.54 -2.66 18.43
C VAL A 460 0.78 -3.13 19.86
N VAL A 461 1.09 -4.42 20.05
CA VAL A 461 1.44 -4.97 21.37
C VAL A 461 2.66 -4.24 21.95
N ALA A 462 3.69 -3.97 21.14
CA ALA A 462 4.85 -3.19 21.57
C ALA A 462 4.46 -1.78 22.07
N GLY A 463 3.51 -1.12 21.38
CA GLY A 463 2.95 0.16 21.77
C GLY A 463 2.16 0.12 23.08
N TYR A 464 1.37 -0.94 23.32
CA TYR A 464 0.70 -1.14 24.60
C TYR A 464 1.68 -1.43 25.74
N VAL A 465 2.71 -2.24 25.52
CA VAL A 465 3.78 -2.48 26.51
C VAL A 465 4.53 -1.18 26.82
N PHE A 466 4.80 -0.38 25.79
CA PHE A 466 5.39 0.96 25.94
C PHE A 466 4.52 1.87 26.81
N ALA A 467 3.23 1.93 26.48
CA ALA A 467 2.24 2.74 27.19
C ALA A 467 2.12 2.32 28.65
N TYR A 468 1.97 1.02 28.89
CA TYR A 468 1.87 0.44 30.23
C TYR A 468 3.09 0.74 31.10
N ASN A 469 4.30 0.51 30.58
CA ASN A 469 5.54 0.78 31.33
C ASN A 469 5.68 2.26 31.71
N THR A 470 5.31 3.15 30.79
CA THR A 470 5.38 4.60 31.01
C THR A 470 4.30 5.08 32.00
N LEU A 471 3.06 4.60 31.88
CA LEU A 471 1.97 4.94 32.81
C LEU A 471 2.30 4.50 34.24
N LEU A 472 2.88 3.31 34.42
CA LEU A 472 3.35 2.84 35.73
C LEU A 472 4.54 3.66 36.24
N THR A 473 5.39 4.18 35.36
CA THR A 473 6.46 5.10 35.75
C THR A 473 5.87 6.39 36.35
N PHE A 474 4.81 6.94 35.76
CA PHE A 474 4.15 8.15 36.28
C PHE A 474 3.40 7.92 37.60
N THR A 475 2.88 6.72 37.84
CA THR A 475 1.94 6.45 38.94
C THR A 475 2.55 5.68 40.11
N HIS A 476 3.51 4.78 39.85
CA HIS A 476 4.03 3.82 40.82
C HIS A 476 5.53 3.95 41.09
N SER A 477 6.32 4.46 40.14
CA SER A 477 7.76 4.60 40.35
C SER A 477 8.06 5.67 41.39
N LYS A 478 8.72 5.27 42.49
CA LYS A 478 9.14 6.14 43.59
C LYS A 478 10.66 6.17 43.77
N GLU A 479 11.38 5.30 43.08
CA GLU A 479 12.84 5.24 43.18
C GLU A 479 13.45 6.47 42.50
N PRO A 480 14.35 7.20 43.18
CA PRO A 480 14.98 8.37 42.59
C PRO A 480 15.82 7.96 41.39
N HIS A 481 15.65 8.69 40.29
CA HIS A 481 16.55 8.57 39.15
C HIS A 481 17.90 9.19 39.53
N VAL A 482 18.96 8.37 39.50
CA VAL A 482 20.34 8.83 39.61
C VAL A 482 20.92 8.84 38.21
N GLU A 483 21.39 10.00 37.76
CA GLU A 483 22.07 10.13 36.49
C GLU A 483 23.45 9.48 36.63
N GLU A 484 23.53 8.17 36.32
CA GLU A 484 24.80 7.46 36.31
C GLU A 484 25.63 7.98 35.12
N ASN A 485 26.82 8.53 35.40
CA ASN A 485 27.84 8.73 34.37
C ASN A 485 28.40 7.34 34.00
N ILE A 486 27.64 6.56 33.22
CA ILE A 486 27.96 5.18 32.84
C ILE A 486 29.26 5.11 32.00
N PHE A 487 29.72 6.24 31.44
CA PHE A 487 30.82 6.24 30.48
C PHE A 487 31.95 7.19 30.88
N SER A 488 33.13 6.61 31.10
CA SER A 488 34.39 7.34 31.14
C SER A 488 34.74 7.82 29.72
N ILE A 489 35.21 9.06 29.64
CA ILE A 489 35.63 9.69 28.39
C ILE A 489 36.73 8.84 27.76
N SER A 490 36.44 8.10 26.69
CA SER A 490 37.50 7.60 25.79
C SER A 490 38.04 8.80 25.02
N SER A 491 39.03 9.45 25.61
CA SER A 491 39.63 10.72 25.21
C SER A 491 40.47 10.68 23.93
N LYS A 492 40.28 9.71 23.03
CA LYS A 492 40.93 9.75 21.71
C LYS A 492 40.17 10.70 20.79
N GLN A 493 40.22 11.98 21.12
CA GLN A 493 39.94 13.07 20.21
C GLN A 493 40.88 12.91 19.00
N SER A 494 40.34 12.96 17.80
CA SER A 494 41.14 12.89 16.56
C SER A 494 42.21 14.00 16.61
N SER A 495 43.48 13.62 16.63
CA SER A 495 44.64 14.54 16.57
C SER A 495 44.84 15.18 15.19
N ARG A 496 43.94 14.95 14.23
CA ARG A 496 44.04 15.54 12.89
C ARG A 496 43.55 17.00 12.92
N PRO A 497 44.39 17.97 12.49
CA PRO A 497 43.96 19.36 12.41
C PRO A 497 42.80 19.51 11.43
N HIS A 498 41.76 20.25 11.83
CA HIS A 498 40.64 20.58 10.96
C HIS A 498 41.13 21.29 9.68
N SER A 499 40.53 20.96 8.54
CA SER A 499 40.81 21.65 7.29
C SER A 499 40.53 23.15 7.42
N SER A 500 41.21 23.97 6.61
CA SER A 500 41.00 25.43 6.59
C SER A 500 39.54 25.80 6.30
N LEU A 501 38.88 25.01 5.45
CA LEU A 501 37.47 25.15 5.10
C LEU A 501 36.55 24.89 6.30
N GLN A 502 36.81 23.85 7.09
CA GLN A 502 36.01 23.51 8.26
C GLN A 502 36.10 24.59 9.35
N ARG A 503 37.30 25.13 9.59
CA ARG A 503 37.49 26.26 10.52
C ARG A 503 36.75 27.52 10.05
N LYS A 504 36.84 27.88 8.76
CA LYS A 504 36.08 29.02 8.21
C LYS A 504 34.57 28.86 8.39
N SER A 505 34.03 27.64 8.20
CA SER A 505 32.58 27.39 8.36
C SER A 505 32.07 27.67 9.78
N GLN A 506 32.88 27.43 10.81
CA GLN A 506 32.49 27.66 12.21
C GLN A 506 32.45 29.13 12.60
N HIS A 507 33.13 30.01 11.85
CA HIS A 507 33.19 31.45 12.12
C HIS A 507 32.30 32.27 11.18
N ALA A 508 32.06 31.80 9.95
CA ALA A 508 31.29 32.55 8.95
C ALA A 508 29.76 32.42 9.11
N ILE A 509 29.29 31.40 9.83
CA ILE A 509 27.87 31.05 9.87
C ILE A 509 27.20 31.60 11.12
N SER A 510 26.24 32.50 10.91
CA SER A 510 25.45 33.15 11.95
C SER A 510 23.96 32.82 11.82
N MET A 511 23.17 33.03 12.87
CA MET A 511 21.73 32.72 12.86
C MET A 511 20.95 33.45 11.75
N PRO A 512 21.20 34.74 11.46
CA PRO A 512 20.56 35.40 10.31
C PRO A 512 20.86 34.67 8.98
N VAL A 513 22.08 34.18 8.77
CA VAL A 513 22.44 33.45 7.55
C VAL A 513 21.68 32.13 7.46
N ILE A 514 21.58 31.39 8.57
CA ILE A 514 20.80 30.14 8.64
C ILE A 514 19.32 30.39 8.34
N VAL A 515 18.71 31.35 9.03
CA VAL A 515 17.28 31.64 8.91
C VAL A 515 16.93 32.23 7.55
N PHE A 516 17.56 33.34 7.15
CA PHE A 516 17.24 34.01 5.90
C PHE A 516 17.74 33.25 4.68
N GLY A 517 18.92 32.63 4.75
CA GLY A 517 19.44 31.81 3.65
C GLY A 517 18.60 30.55 3.44
N GLY A 518 18.23 29.86 4.51
CA GLY A 518 17.35 28.69 4.46
C GLY A 518 15.96 29.06 3.94
N LEU A 519 15.37 30.16 4.45
CA LEU A 519 14.09 30.67 3.98
C LEU A 519 14.13 31.10 2.51
N ALA A 520 15.20 31.78 2.06
CA ALA A 520 15.32 32.19 0.66
C ALA A 520 15.38 31.00 -0.29
N LEU A 521 16.16 29.96 0.04
CA LEU A 521 16.22 28.73 -0.75
C LEU A 521 14.89 27.98 -0.77
N PHE A 522 14.25 27.86 0.40
CA PHE A 522 12.91 27.28 0.52
C PHE A 522 11.90 28.03 -0.36
N LEU A 523 11.78 29.35 -0.21
CA LEU A 523 10.83 30.16 -0.97
C LEU A 523 11.10 30.13 -2.48
N LEU A 524 12.37 30.14 -2.89
CA LEU A 524 12.75 29.98 -4.29
C LEU A 524 12.22 28.66 -4.86
N MET A 525 12.44 27.55 -4.14
CA MET A 525 11.95 26.24 -4.59
C MET A 525 10.42 26.15 -4.55
N THR A 526 9.77 26.66 -3.50
CA THR A 526 8.30 26.74 -3.42
C THR A 526 7.73 27.53 -4.59
N TRP A 527 8.34 28.65 -4.96
CA TRP A 527 7.93 29.42 -6.14
C TRP A 527 8.07 28.60 -7.43
N MET A 528 9.18 27.87 -7.60
CA MET A 528 9.41 27.02 -8.77
C MET A 528 8.43 25.86 -8.89
N VAL A 529 8.03 25.23 -7.77
CA VAL A 529 7.23 23.98 -7.79
C VAL A 529 5.74 24.20 -7.55
N VAL A 530 5.33 25.36 -7.04
CA VAL A 530 3.94 25.68 -6.74
C VAL A 530 3.45 26.85 -7.58
N ALA A 531 4.09 28.01 -7.44
CA ALA A 531 3.62 29.23 -8.09
C ALA A 531 3.79 29.16 -9.62
N MET A 532 4.93 28.67 -10.10
CA MET A 532 5.20 28.58 -11.54
C MET A 532 4.25 27.61 -12.25
N PRO A 533 3.99 26.38 -11.76
CA PRO A 533 2.95 25.53 -12.35
C PRO A 533 1.56 26.14 -12.31
N ALA A 534 1.14 26.73 -11.18
CA ALA A 534 -0.17 27.37 -11.07
C ALA A 534 -0.38 28.43 -12.17
N LEU A 535 0.60 29.31 -12.37
CA LEU A 535 0.55 30.37 -13.38
C LEU A 535 0.54 29.85 -14.83
N ASN A 536 1.00 28.62 -15.08
CA ASN A 536 1.06 28.04 -16.43
C ASN A 536 -0.08 27.04 -16.71
N LEU A 537 -0.70 26.47 -15.68
CA LEU A 537 -1.76 25.47 -15.78
C LEU A 537 -3.17 26.07 -15.83
N ASP A 538 -3.35 27.37 -15.54
CA ASP A 538 -4.63 28.09 -15.68
C ASP A 538 -5.21 28.07 -17.11
N SER A 539 -4.47 27.57 -18.10
CA SER A 539 -4.84 27.52 -19.53
C SER A 539 -5.32 26.15 -20.02
N VAL A 540 -5.42 25.14 -19.15
CA VAL A 540 -5.89 23.79 -19.54
C VAL A 540 -7.40 23.82 -19.78
N ASN A 541 -7.83 23.49 -20.99
CA ASN A 541 -9.24 23.34 -21.33
C ASN A 541 -9.76 21.95 -20.91
N ALA A 542 -11.05 21.88 -20.59
CA ALA A 542 -11.76 20.61 -20.43
C ALA A 542 -11.61 19.75 -21.70
N THR A 543 -11.36 18.45 -21.51
CA THR A 543 -11.44 17.45 -22.59
C THR A 543 -12.89 17.07 -22.81
N ASP A 544 -13.16 16.30 -23.87
CA ASP A 544 -14.51 15.79 -24.15
C ASP A 544 -15.03 14.82 -23.07
N MET A 545 -14.16 14.34 -22.16
CA MET A 545 -14.56 13.51 -21.01
C MET A 545 -15.05 14.34 -19.83
N ALA A 546 -14.50 15.54 -19.66
CA ALA A 546 -14.78 16.37 -18.49
C ALA A 546 -16.07 17.16 -18.70
N HIS A 547 -17.00 17.03 -17.76
CA HIS A 547 -18.25 17.76 -17.77
C HIS A 547 -18.63 18.20 -16.34
N PRO A 548 -19.49 19.23 -16.19
CA PRO A 548 -19.93 19.68 -14.87
C PRO A 548 -20.80 18.62 -14.19
N TYR A 549 -20.56 18.37 -12.89
CA TYR A 549 -21.35 17.42 -12.13
C TYR A 549 -22.79 17.90 -11.91
N THR A 550 -23.76 17.01 -12.07
CA THR A 550 -25.13 17.21 -11.59
C THR A 550 -25.17 17.24 -10.06
N GLU A 551 -26.30 17.68 -9.47
CA GLU A 551 -26.43 17.69 -8.01
C GLU A 551 -26.28 16.27 -7.40
N MET A 552 -26.76 15.25 -8.12
CA MET A 552 -26.69 13.86 -7.69
C MET A 552 -25.26 13.32 -7.73
N GLU A 553 -24.55 13.55 -8.84
CA GLU A 553 -23.13 13.19 -8.98
C GLU A 553 -22.25 13.93 -7.97
N ALA A 554 -22.52 15.21 -7.71
CA ALA A 554 -21.75 15.98 -6.74
C ALA A 554 -21.89 15.40 -5.32
N LYS A 555 -23.09 14.98 -4.92
CA LYS A 555 -23.31 14.26 -3.65
C LYS A 555 -22.66 12.88 -3.66
N GLY A 556 -22.78 12.16 -4.77
CA GLY A 556 -22.11 10.87 -4.97
C GLY A 556 -20.60 10.94 -4.83
N ARG A 557 -19.99 11.99 -5.37
CA ARG A 557 -18.56 12.28 -5.28
C ARG A 557 -18.10 12.55 -3.85
N VAL A 558 -18.91 13.29 -3.08
CA VAL A 558 -18.66 13.47 -1.64
C VAL A 558 -18.69 12.11 -0.97
N LEU A 559 -19.73 11.31 -1.19
CA LEU A 559 -19.86 9.98 -0.58
C LEU A 559 -18.73 9.02 -0.99
N TYR A 560 -18.30 9.03 -2.25
CA TYR A 560 -17.13 8.30 -2.74
C TYR A 560 -15.85 8.67 -1.98
N THR A 561 -15.72 9.95 -1.63
CA THR A 561 -14.60 10.47 -0.83
C THR A 561 -14.72 10.05 0.64
N GLU A 562 -15.91 10.16 1.24
CA GLU A 562 -16.16 9.76 2.64
C GLU A 562 -15.94 8.27 2.87
N MET A 563 -16.36 7.43 1.92
CA MET A 563 -16.16 5.97 1.95
C MET A 563 -14.73 5.58 1.56
N GLY A 564 -13.91 6.56 1.16
CA GLY A 564 -12.48 6.39 0.88
C GLY A 564 -12.20 5.51 -0.33
N CYS A 565 -13.10 5.48 -1.31
CA CYS A 565 -12.96 4.64 -2.51
C CYS A 565 -11.67 4.97 -3.28
N PHE A 566 -11.25 6.24 -3.30
CA PHE A 566 -10.00 6.69 -3.94
C PHE A 566 -8.71 6.14 -3.32
N TYR A 567 -8.76 5.59 -2.11
CA TYR A 567 -7.60 4.93 -1.51
C TYR A 567 -7.32 3.56 -2.11
N CYS A 568 -8.32 2.94 -2.73
CA CYS A 568 -8.23 1.62 -3.35
C CYS A 568 -8.30 1.69 -4.87
N HIS A 569 -9.11 2.61 -5.39
CA HIS A 569 -9.39 2.79 -6.81
C HIS A 569 -8.72 4.05 -7.33
N SER A 570 -7.73 3.89 -8.22
CA SER A 570 -7.19 5.02 -8.95
C SER A 570 -8.25 5.58 -9.90
N GLN A 571 -8.15 6.88 -10.19
CA GLN A 571 -8.95 7.53 -11.23
C GLN A 571 -8.04 8.13 -12.30
N PHE A 572 -6.99 7.39 -12.69
CA PHE A 572 -6.19 7.74 -13.85
C PHE A 572 -5.48 6.55 -14.48
N VAL A 573 -5.52 6.51 -15.81
CA VAL A 573 -4.82 5.52 -16.63
C VAL A 573 -3.44 6.06 -17.00
N ARG A 574 -2.40 5.31 -16.63
CA ARG A 574 -1.01 5.62 -16.97
C ARG A 574 -0.71 5.25 -18.42
N PRO A 575 0.29 5.87 -19.07
CA PRO A 575 0.73 5.46 -20.40
C PRO A 575 1.10 3.97 -20.53
N GLN A 576 1.57 3.34 -19.45
CA GLN A 576 1.94 1.93 -19.43
C GLN A 576 0.74 0.99 -19.17
N ASP A 577 -0.38 1.52 -18.69
CA ASP A 577 -1.62 0.78 -18.46
C ASP A 577 -2.62 1.00 -19.61
N TRP A 578 -2.15 1.28 -20.82
CA TRP A 578 -3.00 1.59 -21.97
C TRP A 578 -4.05 0.51 -22.27
N ALA A 579 -3.86 -0.73 -21.79
CA ALA A 579 -4.79 -1.83 -21.97
C ALA A 579 -6.09 -1.72 -21.15
N ILE A 580 -6.15 -0.86 -20.13
CA ILE A 580 -7.35 -0.69 -19.27
C ILE A 580 -8.21 0.54 -19.62
N GLY A 581 -7.77 1.40 -20.55
CA GLY A 581 -8.54 2.58 -20.99
C GLY A 581 -7.69 3.63 -21.71
N ARG A 582 -8.32 4.73 -22.15
CA ARG A 582 -7.63 5.90 -22.71
C ARG A 582 -6.66 6.46 -21.68
N ILE A 583 -5.45 6.84 -22.09
CA ILE A 583 -4.49 7.51 -21.21
C ILE A 583 -5.12 8.82 -20.71
N SER A 584 -5.04 9.06 -19.40
CA SER A 584 -5.62 10.26 -18.79
C SER A 584 -4.86 11.52 -19.21
N GLU A 585 -5.61 12.59 -19.44
CA GLU A 585 -5.11 13.91 -19.84
C GLU A 585 -5.41 14.97 -18.77
N GLN A 586 -4.75 16.12 -18.85
CA GLN A 586 -4.91 17.18 -17.83
C GLN A 586 -6.34 17.71 -17.76
N GLY A 587 -6.99 17.85 -18.92
CA GLY A 587 -8.34 18.39 -19.03
C GLY A 587 -9.43 17.46 -18.51
N ASP A 588 -9.13 16.18 -18.25
CA ASP A 588 -10.10 15.20 -17.72
C ASP A 588 -10.58 15.58 -16.32
N TYR A 589 -9.72 16.27 -15.56
CA TYR A 589 -9.99 16.66 -14.18
C TYR A 589 -10.52 18.08 -14.07
N TYR A 590 -10.88 18.73 -15.17
CA TYR A 590 -11.19 20.17 -15.18
C TYR A 590 -12.26 20.58 -14.16
N TYR A 591 -13.25 19.73 -13.88
CA TYR A 591 -14.32 20.00 -12.90
C TYR A 591 -14.07 19.41 -11.51
N ASP A 592 -12.94 18.72 -11.30
CA ASP A 592 -12.59 18.10 -10.02
C ASP A 592 -12.11 19.12 -9.00
N SER A 593 -12.60 18.99 -7.76
CA SER A 593 -12.11 19.75 -6.61
C SER A 593 -12.41 18.99 -5.30
N PRO A 594 -11.42 18.33 -4.65
CA PRO A 594 -10.06 18.08 -5.14
C PRO A 594 -10.04 16.98 -6.22
N HIS A 595 -8.91 16.76 -6.88
CA HIS A 595 -8.67 15.57 -7.69
C HIS A 595 -8.73 14.26 -6.85
N LEU A 596 -9.13 13.12 -7.42
CA LEU A 596 -9.23 11.82 -6.72
C LEU A 596 -8.36 10.71 -7.35
N LEU A 597 -7.14 11.08 -7.77
CA LEU A 597 -6.22 10.23 -8.53
C LEU A 597 -5.80 8.93 -7.80
N GLY A 598 -5.77 8.93 -6.47
CA GLY A 598 -5.28 7.81 -5.64
C GLY A 598 -3.75 7.58 -5.74
N THR A 599 -3.21 6.78 -4.82
CA THR A 599 -1.77 6.40 -4.79
C THR A 599 -1.51 4.90 -4.73
N GLU A 600 -2.56 4.10 -4.64
CA GLU A 600 -2.53 2.65 -4.51
C GLU A 600 -3.63 2.03 -5.37
N ARG A 601 -3.40 0.83 -5.90
CA ARG A 601 -4.38 -0.01 -6.58
C ARG A 601 -4.59 -1.26 -5.76
N THR A 602 -5.59 -1.17 -4.90
CA THR A 602 -6.17 -2.30 -4.19
C THR A 602 -7.62 -2.56 -4.64
N GLY A 603 -7.97 -1.97 -5.78
CA GLY A 603 -9.11 -2.21 -6.64
C GLY A 603 -8.76 -1.79 -8.08
N PRO A 604 -9.63 -2.08 -9.07
CA PRO A 604 -9.45 -1.60 -10.44
C PRO A 604 -9.45 -0.07 -10.54
N ASP A 605 -8.86 0.47 -11.60
CA ASP A 605 -9.01 1.88 -11.94
C ASP A 605 -10.46 2.17 -12.35
N LEU A 606 -10.99 3.31 -11.91
CA LEU A 606 -12.38 3.71 -12.17
C LEU A 606 -12.50 4.95 -13.04
N SER A 607 -11.41 5.48 -13.62
CA SER A 607 -11.45 6.74 -14.40
C SER A 607 -12.39 6.70 -15.61
N GLN A 608 -12.68 5.50 -16.11
CA GLN A 608 -13.49 5.24 -17.31
C GLN A 608 -14.51 4.13 -17.07
N ILE A 609 -14.94 3.88 -15.83
CA ILE A 609 -15.86 2.77 -15.52
C ILE A 609 -17.31 3.04 -15.95
N GLY A 610 -17.66 4.31 -16.18
CA GLY A 610 -19.01 4.73 -16.55
C GLY A 610 -19.53 3.98 -17.78
N GLY A 611 -20.73 3.42 -17.67
CA GLY A 611 -21.36 2.61 -18.71
C GLY A 611 -20.77 1.22 -18.92
N MET A 612 -19.69 0.82 -18.24
CA MET A 612 -19.11 -0.52 -18.43
C MET A 612 -19.93 -1.64 -17.77
N ARG A 613 -20.78 -1.30 -16.80
CA ARG A 613 -21.69 -2.18 -16.06
C ARG A 613 -23.05 -1.49 -15.91
N PRO A 614 -24.18 -2.22 -15.81
CA PRO A 614 -25.47 -1.58 -15.59
C PRO A 614 -25.59 -1.02 -14.17
N THR A 615 -26.47 -0.04 -13.98
CA THR A 615 -26.76 0.60 -12.68
C THR A 615 -27.08 -0.40 -11.58
N GLY A 616 -27.88 -1.43 -11.89
CA GLY A 616 -28.21 -2.50 -10.92
C GLY A 616 -26.99 -3.31 -10.45
N TRP A 617 -25.97 -3.48 -11.29
CA TRP A 617 -24.72 -4.14 -10.90
C TRP A 617 -23.95 -3.29 -9.88
N HIS A 618 -23.82 -1.99 -10.12
CA HIS A 618 -23.15 -1.07 -9.19
C HIS A 618 -23.87 -1.03 -7.85
N TYR A 619 -25.20 -0.97 -7.88
CA TYR A 619 -26.02 -1.00 -6.67
C TYR A 619 -25.77 -2.25 -5.81
N LEU A 620 -25.75 -3.44 -6.43
CA LEU A 620 -25.45 -4.69 -5.73
C LEU A 620 -23.99 -4.74 -5.27
N HIS A 621 -23.05 -4.25 -6.11
CA HIS A 621 -21.62 -4.23 -5.81
C HIS A 621 -21.29 -3.31 -4.62
N ASP A 622 -21.82 -2.09 -4.59
CA ASP A 622 -21.54 -1.15 -3.51
C ASP A 622 -22.18 -1.60 -2.21
N ARG A 623 -23.38 -2.22 -2.27
CA ARG A 623 -24.04 -2.81 -1.10
C ARG A 623 -23.24 -3.98 -0.53
N ASP A 624 -22.86 -4.95 -1.37
CA ASP A 624 -21.91 -6.01 -1.03
C ASP A 624 -21.18 -6.50 -2.28
N ALA A 625 -19.91 -6.11 -2.40
CA ALA A 625 -19.09 -6.37 -3.57
C ALA A 625 -18.95 -7.87 -3.91
N ARG A 626 -19.16 -8.77 -2.95
CA ARG A 626 -19.09 -10.22 -3.17
C ARG A 626 -20.31 -10.79 -3.87
N THR A 627 -21.41 -10.05 -3.95
CA THR A 627 -22.60 -10.47 -4.72
C THR A 627 -22.34 -10.46 -6.23
N THR A 628 -21.47 -9.57 -6.70
CA THR A 628 -21.11 -9.41 -8.11
C THR A 628 -19.65 -9.76 -8.40
N SER A 629 -18.80 -9.81 -7.38
CA SER A 629 -17.38 -10.18 -7.47
C SER A 629 -16.98 -10.98 -6.21
N PRO A 630 -17.26 -12.30 -6.18
CA PRO A 630 -17.13 -13.14 -4.99
C PRO A 630 -15.78 -13.12 -4.26
N SER A 631 -14.69 -12.77 -4.95
CA SER A 631 -13.33 -12.65 -4.39
C SER A 631 -12.91 -11.23 -4.02
N SER A 632 -13.83 -10.25 -4.10
CA SER A 632 -13.55 -8.85 -3.81
C SER A 632 -13.15 -8.66 -2.35
N ILE A 633 -12.10 -7.84 -2.14
CA ILE A 633 -11.68 -7.40 -0.80
C ILE A 633 -12.26 -6.04 -0.42
N MET A 634 -13.09 -5.45 -1.30
CA MET A 634 -13.78 -4.19 -1.04
C MET A 634 -14.72 -4.34 0.17
N PRO A 635 -14.73 -3.37 1.10
CA PRO A 635 -15.68 -3.39 2.21
C PRO A 635 -17.12 -3.23 1.69
N PRO A 636 -18.11 -3.91 2.30
CA PRO A 636 -19.51 -3.70 1.95
C PRO A 636 -20.01 -2.34 2.47
N PHE A 637 -20.90 -1.69 1.73
CA PHE A 637 -21.59 -0.46 2.15
C PHE A 637 -23.09 -0.66 2.38
N GLY A 638 -23.51 -1.83 2.83
CA GLY A 638 -24.91 -2.15 3.11
C GLY A 638 -25.61 -1.30 4.18
N PHE A 639 -24.88 -0.44 4.89
CA PHE A 639 -25.44 0.54 5.83
C PHE A 639 -25.90 1.84 5.14
N LEU A 640 -25.52 2.07 3.87
CA LEU A 640 -25.99 3.21 3.10
C LEU A 640 -27.46 3.06 2.74
N THR A 641 -28.19 4.18 2.79
CA THR A 641 -29.57 4.26 2.32
C THR A 641 -29.64 4.07 0.80
N ASP A 642 -30.80 3.67 0.28
CA ASP A 642 -31.00 3.53 -1.17
C ASP A 642 -30.68 4.84 -1.91
N THR A 643 -31.05 5.99 -1.35
CA THR A 643 -30.73 7.31 -1.93
C THR A 643 -29.24 7.63 -1.95
N GLU A 644 -28.49 7.24 -0.91
CA GLU A 644 -27.02 7.41 -0.88
C GLU A 644 -26.35 6.49 -1.89
N LEU A 645 -26.83 5.25 -2.04
CA LEU A 645 -26.37 4.34 -3.08
C LEU A 645 -26.65 4.91 -4.47
N ASP A 646 -27.86 5.41 -4.74
CA ASP A 646 -28.19 6.02 -6.02
C ASP A 646 -27.26 7.21 -6.34
N GLN A 647 -26.92 8.04 -5.34
CA GLN A 647 -25.95 9.13 -5.50
C GLN A 647 -24.56 8.60 -5.85
N LEU A 648 -24.06 7.61 -5.11
CA LEU A 648 -22.75 7.00 -5.36
C LEU A 648 -22.67 6.39 -6.75
N VAL A 649 -23.71 5.63 -7.13
CA VAL A 649 -23.82 5.00 -8.45
C VAL A 649 -23.88 6.05 -9.54
N ALA A 650 -24.64 7.14 -9.38
CA ALA A 650 -24.67 8.24 -10.35
C ALA A 650 -23.27 8.84 -10.58
N TYR A 651 -22.49 9.06 -9.51
CA TYR A 651 -21.10 9.52 -9.67
C TYR A 651 -20.23 8.50 -10.40
N ILE A 652 -20.26 7.22 -10.01
CA ILE A 652 -19.42 6.17 -10.60
C ILE A 652 -19.77 5.94 -12.07
N GLN A 653 -21.06 5.90 -12.41
CA GLN A 653 -21.56 5.72 -13.78
C GLN A 653 -21.17 6.87 -14.70
N ASN A 654 -20.85 8.01 -14.12
CA ASN A 654 -20.49 9.22 -14.82
C ASN A 654 -18.97 9.40 -15.01
N LEU A 655 -18.15 8.48 -14.49
CA LEU A 655 -16.69 8.50 -14.71
C LEU A 655 -16.34 7.98 -16.12
N GLY A 656 -16.04 8.87 -17.07
CA GLY A 656 -15.55 8.50 -18.39
C GLY A 656 -16.05 9.40 -19.52
N THR A 657 -15.85 8.97 -20.77
CA THR A 657 -16.12 9.76 -22.00
C THR A 657 -17.59 9.89 -22.33
N TYR A 658 -18.44 9.22 -21.57
CA TYR A 658 -19.79 8.99 -22.00
C TYR A 658 -20.72 9.62 -20.97
N ASN A 659 -21.24 10.80 -21.34
CA ASN A 659 -22.40 11.41 -20.73
C ASN A 659 -23.62 10.53 -21.11
N LEU A 660 -23.61 9.31 -20.58
CA LEU A 660 -24.55 8.25 -20.89
C LEU A 660 -25.77 8.53 -20.05
N ASP A 661 -26.91 8.76 -20.70
CA ASP A 661 -28.18 8.44 -20.07
C ASP A 661 -28.01 7.07 -19.39
N GLU A 662 -28.42 6.93 -18.13
CA GLU A 662 -28.15 5.81 -17.19
C GLU A 662 -28.39 4.37 -17.73
N MET A 663 -28.86 4.23 -18.98
CA MET A 663 -29.17 3.00 -19.69
C MET A 663 -28.44 2.80 -21.04
N SER A 664 -27.60 3.74 -21.49
CA SER A 664 -27.09 3.76 -22.88
C SER A 664 -25.98 2.75 -23.20
N PHE A 665 -25.62 1.88 -22.24
CA PHE A 665 -24.81 0.69 -22.46
C PHE A 665 -25.49 -0.60 -21.98
N HIS A 666 -26.82 -0.68 -22.01
CA HIS A 666 -27.35 -1.88 -22.65
C HIS A 666 -26.88 -1.75 -24.11
N PRO A 667 -25.89 -2.52 -24.58
CA PRO A 667 -25.57 -2.48 -25.99
C PRO A 667 -26.89 -2.70 -26.72
N GLU A 668 -27.32 -1.70 -27.50
CA GLU A 668 -28.56 -1.79 -28.25
C GLU A 668 -28.38 -2.96 -29.19
N VAL A 669 -28.96 -4.10 -28.78
CA VAL A 669 -28.96 -5.30 -29.59
C VAL A 669 -29.62 -4.89 -30.90
N PRO A 670 -28.95 -5.03 -32.06
CA PRO A 670 -29.53 -4.57 -33.31
C PRO A 670 -30.91 -5.20 -33.52
N TYR A 671 -31.83 -4.47 -34.15
CA TYR A 671 -33.24 -4.90 -34.31
C TYR A 671 -33.40 -6.34 -34.81
N GLU A 672 -32.48 -6.81 -35.65
CA GLU A 672 -32.45 -8.18 -36.19
C GLU A 672 -32.17 -9.28 -35.14
N TYR A 673 -31.62 -8.92 -33.98
CA TYR A 673 -31.30 -9.81 -32.87
C TYR A 673 -32.24 -9.65 -31.66
N GLN A 674 -33.00 -8.56 -31.55
CA GLN A 674 -33.80 -8.23 -30.35
C GLN A 674 -34.84 -9.30 -29.97
N ASN A 675 -35.33 -10.09 -30.94
CA ASN A 675 -36.34 -11.13 -30.71
C ASN A 675 -35.74 -12.55 -30.71
N LYS A 676 -34.46 -12.68 -30.36
CA LYS A 676 -33.77 -13.97 -30.28
C LYS A 676 -33.70 -14.46 -28.83
N ASP A 677 -34.46 -15.50 -28.53
CA ASP A 677 -34.42 -16.18 -27.23
C ASP A 677 -33.64 -17.48 -27.32
N GLN A 678 -32.98 -17.87 -26.21
CA GLN A 678 -32.24 -19.13 -26.16
C GLN A 678 -33.21 -20.32 -26.29
N PRO A 679 -33.20 -21.09 -27.39
CA PRO A 679 -34.15 -22.19 -27.61
C PRO A 679 -34.03 -23.30 -26.55
N TYR A 680 -32.88 -23.41 -25.89
CA TYR A 680 -32.58 -24.45 -24.92
C TYR A 680 -32.80 -24.03 -23.46
N ALA A 681 -33.31 -22.82 -23.19
CA ALA A 681 -33.44 -22.28 -21.83
C ALA A 681 -34.23 -23.21 -20.89
N ASN A 682 -35.26 -23.88 -21.40
CA ASN A 682 -36.08 -24.82 -20.62
C ASN A 682 -35.27 -26.01 -20.08
N TYR A 683 -34.32 -26.54 -20.87
CA TYR A 683 -33.44 -27.64 -20.46
C TYR A 683 -32.47 -27.17 -19.38
N MET A 684 -31.93 -25.94 -19.51
CA MET A 684 -31.09 -25.32 -18.49
C MET A 684 -31.84 -25.19 -17.15
N SER A 685 -33.03 -24.58 -17.18
CA SER A 685 -33.84 -24.37 -15.98
C SER A 685 -34.27 -25.70 -15.35
N ALA A 686 -34.68 -26.69 -16.16
CA ALA A 686 -35.05 -28.01 -15.67
C ALA A 686 -33.86 -28.75 -15.03
N ALA A 687 -32.67 -28.69 -15.64
CA ALA A 687 -31.46 -29.26 -15.06
C ALA A 687 -31.12 -28.61 -13.70
N MET A 688 -31.12 -27.28 -13.64
CA MET A 688 -30.81 -26.52 -12.42
C MET A 688 -31.78 -26.78 -11.27
N MET A 689 -33.09 -26.79 -11.55
CA MET A 689 -34.11 -26.97 -10.50
C MET A 689 -34.10 -28.38 -9.89
N ASN A 690 -33.68 -29.38 -10.66
CA ASN A 690 -33.72 -30.78 -10.23
C ASN A 690 -32.34 -31.33 -9.84
N TYR A 691 -31.29 -30.50 -9.90
CA TYR A 691 -29.95 -30.84 -9.46
C TYR A 691 -29.69 -30.38 -8.02
N ASN A 692 -29.21 -31.29 -7.19
CA ASN A 692 -28.74 -30.98 -5.85
C ASN A 692 -27.21 -30.90 -5.84
N SER A 693 -26.68 -29.69 -5.65
CA SER A 693 -25.24 -29.45 -5.63
C SER A 693 -24.52 -30.08 -4.42
N SER A 694 -25.23 -30.35 -3.32
CA SER A 694 -24.62 -30.87 -2.10
C SER A 694 -24.30 -32.37 -2.15
N ASP A 695 -25.11 -33.16 -2.86
CA ASP A 695 -24.89 -34.59 -3.05
C ASP A 695 -24.62 -34.98 -4.51
N GLN A 696 -24.58 -33.99 -5.40
CA GLN A 696 -24.35 -34.13 -6.84
C GLN A 696 -25.34 -35.09 -7.51
N THR A 697 -26.61 -35.10 -7.06
CA THR A 697 -27.67 -35.93 -7.63
C THR A 697 -28.63 -35.11 -8.50
N TYR A 698 -29.04 -35.68 -9.64
CA TYR A 698 -30.13 -35.17 -10.45
C TYR A 698 -31.39 -36.01 -10.22
N THR A 699 -32.50 -35.33 -9.98
CA THR A 699 -33.81 -35.94 -9.66
C THR A 699 -34.86 -35.73 -10.73
N GLY A 700 -34.47 -35.11 -11.86
CA GLY A 700 -35.38 -34.80 -12.95
C GLY A 700 -35.56 -35.95 -13.94
N ASP A 701 -36.31 -35.68 -15.00
CA ASP A 701 -36.55 -36.63 -16.09
C ASP A 701 -35.25 -36.96 -16.86
N GLN A 702 -35.01 -38.26 -17.11
CA GLN A 702 -33.78 -38.75 -17.73
C GLN A 702 -33.62 -38.26 -19.18
N ALA A 703 -34.69 -38.25 -19.98
CA ALA A 703 -34.62 -37.80 -21.37
C ALA A 703 -34.30 -36.30 -21.46
N THR A 704 -34.89 -35.49 -20.57
CA THR A 704 -34.55 -34.07 -20.41
C THR A 704 -33.09 -33.88 -20.03
N GLY A 705 -32.55 -34.79 -19.21
CA GLY A 705 -31.17 -34.75 -18.78
C GLY A 705 -30.14 -35.15 -19.83
N GLU A 706 -30.43 -36.18 -20.61
CA GLU A 706 -29.62 -36.59 -21.76
C GLU A 706 -29.56 -35.49 -22.84
N GLU A 707 -30.69 -34.81 -23.08
CA GLU A 707 -30.74 -33.67 -24.01
C GLU A 707 -29.93 -32.48 -23.49
N PHE A 708 -30.04 -32.14 -22.19
CA PHE A 708 -29.19 -31.12 -21.55
C PHE A 708 -27.71 -31.45 -21.74
N ALA A 709 -27.29 -32.68 -21.42
CA ALA A 709 -25.91 -33.10 -21.54
C ALA A 709 -25.41 -33.00 -22.98
N THR A 710 -26.21 -33.44 -23.95
CA THR A 710 -25.89 -33.34 -25.38
C THR A 710 -25.67 -31.89 -25.82
N ILE A 711 -26.60 -30.99 -25.49
CA ILE A 711 -26.49 -29.54 -25.81
C ILE A 711 -25.25 -28.94 -25.16
N PHE A 712 -25.00 -29.28 -23.90
CA PHE A 712 -23.85 -28.79 -23.12
C PHE A 712 -22.52 -29.25 -23.71
N GLU A 713 -22.38 -30.53 -24.05
CA GLU A 713 -21.14 -31.10 -24.58
C GLU A 713 -20.81 -30.56 -25.98
N GLU A 714 -21.80 -30.42 -26.86
CA GLU A 714 -21.61 -29.80 -28.17
C GLU A 714 -21.20 -28.32 -28.05
N GLY A 715 -21.80 -27.60 -27.11
CA GLY A 715 -21.42 -26.23 -26.76
C GLY A 715 -20.00 -26.13 -26.22
N LYS A 716 -19.63 -27.03 -25.29
CA LYS A 716 -18.30 -27.14 -24.69
C LYS A 716 -17.23 -27.43 -25.73
N GLN A 717 -17.49 -28.33 -26.68
CA GLN A 717 -16.58 -28.60 -27.79
C GLN A 717 -16.34 -27.32 -28.60
N THR A 718 -17.41 -26.65 -29.03
CA THR A 718 -17.31 -25.43 -29.84
C THR A 718 -16.55 -24.32 -29.08
N TYR A 719 -16.86 -24.13 -27.81
CA TYR A 719 -16.13 -23.18 -26.94
C TYR A 719 -14.64 -23.53 -26.84
N THR A 720 -14.30 -24.81 -26.71
CA THR A 720 -12.91 -25.27 -26.61
C THR A 720 -12.12 -24.96 -27.88
N GLU A 721 -12.72 -25.21 -29.04
CA GLU A 721 -12.10 -24.96 -30.35
C GLU A 721 -11.96 -23.46 -30.66
N ARG A 722 -12.92 -22.64 -30.22
CA ARG A 722 -13.09 -21.25 -30.71
C ARG A 722 -12.80 -20.19 -29.67
N CYS A 723 -13.17 -20.41 -28.41
CA CYS A 723 -13.21 -19.39 -27.37
C CYS A 723 -12.10 -19.57 -26.31
N LEU A 724 -11.71 -20.82 -25.98
CA LEU A 724 -10.79 -21.14 -24.88
C LEU A 724 -9.44 -20.43 -24.99
N ALA A 725 -8.91 -20.28 -26.20
CA ALA A 725 -7.65 -19.60 -26.46
C ALA A 725 -7.60 -18.18 -25.85
N CYS A 726 -8.72 -17.46 -25.87
CA CYS A 726 -8.84 -16.12 -25.31
C CYS A 726 -9.48 -16.12 -23.92
N HIS A 727 -10.59 -16.84 -23.72
CA HIS A 727 -11.38 -16.75 -22.50
C HIS A 727 -10.92 -17.69 -21.38
N GLY A 728 -10.08 -18.69 -21.68
CA GLY A 728 -9.65 -19.71 -20.73
C GLY A 728 -10.70 -20.78 -20.48
N CYS A 729 -10.30 -21.91 -19.88
CA CYS A 729 -11.18 -23.04 -19.57
C CYS A 729 -12.23 -22.72 -18.48
N SER A 730 -11.94 -21.76 -17.61
CA SER A 730 -12.88 -21.27 -16.59
C SER A 730 -13.70 -20.06 -17.05
N GLY A 731 -13.44 -19.53 -18.25
CA GLY A 731 -14.10 -18.31 -18.74
C GLY A 731 -13.61 -17.02 -18.06
N ASN A 732 -12.54 -17.06 -17.26
CA ASN A 732 -12.00 -15.93 -16.51
C ASN A 732 -11.16 -14.93 -17.32
N ALA A 733 -11.17 -15.00 -18.65
CA ALA A 733 -10.34 -14.21 -19.55
C ALA A 733 -8.82 -14.41 -19.41
N GLN A 734 -8.38 -15.55 -18.86
CA GLN A 734 -6.96 -15.88 -18.73
C GLN A 734 -6.55 -16.99 -19.72
N GLY A 735 -7.11 -16.98 -20.92
CA GLY A 735 -6.67 -17.86 -22.00
C GLY A 735 -5.21 -17.58 -22.40
N PRO A 736 -4.51 -18.55 -23.01
CA PRO A 736 -3.10 -18.40 -23.43
C PRO A 736 -2.88 -17.20 -24.37
N TYR A 737 -3.87 -16.83 -25.18
CA TYR A 737 -3.81 -15.67 -26.08
C TYR A 737 -4.30 -14.36 -25.44
N ALA A 738 -4.96 -14.40 -24.27
CA ALA A 738 -5.53 -13.22 -23.62
C ALA A 738 -4.47 -12.14 -23.33
N ARG A 739 -3.23 -12.55 -23.08
CA ARG A 739 -2.11 -11.66 -22.76
C ARG A 739 -1.47 -11.02 -23.99
N HIS A 740 -1.82 -11.49 -25.18
CA HIS A 740 -1.24 -11.08 -26.45
C HIS A 740 -2.16 -10.20 -27.29
N VAL A 741 -3.39 -9.96 -26.83
CA VAL A 741 -4.36 -9.10 -27.49
C VAL A 741 -4.39 -7.71 -26.85
N VAL A 742 -4.61 -6.70 -27.68
CA VAL A 742 -4.65 -5.28 -27.29
C VAL A 742 -5.81 -5.03 -26.33
N THR A 743 -6.98 -5.54 -26.65
CA THR A 743 -8.18 -5.48 -25.80
C THR A 743 -8.34 -6.79 -25.06
N GLN A 744 -8.32 -6.75 -23.72
CA GLN A 744 -8.45 -7.96 -22.92
C GLN A 744 -9.80 -8.65 -23.17
N PRO A 745 -9.83 -9.99 -23.28
CA PRO A 745 -11.09 -10.72 -23.35
C PRO A 745 -11.95 -10.46 -22.11
N ALA A 746 -13.27 -10.55 -22.25
CA ALA A 746 -14.17 -10.40 -21.11
C ALA A 746 -14.09 -11.63 -20.19
N ASN A 747 -14.01 -11.40 -18.86
CA ASN A 747 -14.30 -12.43 -17.87
C ASN A 747 -15.79 -12.80 -18.00
N LEU A 748 -16.07 -14.00 -18.54
CA LEU A 748 -17.40 -14.45 -18.89
C LEU A 748 -18.27 -14.64 -17.64
N HIS A 749 -17.71 -15.07 -16.51
CA HIS A 749 -18.44 -15.17 -15.24
C HIS A 749 -19.05 -13.81 -14.85
N GLU A 750 -18.22 -12.75 -14.82
CA GLU A 750 -18.69 -11.40 -14.48
C GLU A 750 -19.56 -10.80 -15.60
N ARG A 751 -19.17 -10.99 -16.86
CA ARG A 751 -19.82 -10.37 -18.01
C ARG A 751 -21.23 -10.87 -18.18
N ILE A 752 -21.47 -12.16 -17.97
CA ILE A 752 -22.81 -12.76 -18.05
C ILE A 752 -23.69 -12.25 -16.90
N MET A 753 -23.17 -12.28 -15.68
CA MET A 753 -23.86 -11.73 -14.50
C MET A 753 -24.21 -10.24 -14.63
N SER A 754 -23.39 -9.48 -15.35
CA SER A 754 -23.57 -8.03 -15.53
C SER A 754 -24.69 -7.67 -16.51
N TYR A 755 -25.27 -8.59 -17.26
CA TYR A 755 -26.31 -8.28 -18.26
C TYR A 755 -27.58 -9.13 -18.09
N MET A 756 -27.74 -9.70 -16.88
CA MET A 756 -28.97 -10.38 -16.45
C MET A 756 -29.86 -9.42 -15.63
N PRO A 757 -31.19 -9.40 -15.85
CA PRO A 757 -31.95 -10.21 -16.81
C PRO A 757 -32.02 -9.60 -18.23
N GLU A 758 -31.72 -8.32 -18.43
CA GLU A 758 -31.75 -7.66 -19.75
C GLU A 758 -30.40 -6.97 -20.07
N PRO A 759 -29.93 -7.03 -21.34
CA PRO A 759 -30.64 -7.47 -22.54
C PRO A 759 -30.69 -8.99 -22.73
N GLY A 760 -30.19 -9.81 -21.79
CA GLY A 760 -30.42 -11.26 -21.76
C GLY A 760 -29.87 -12.01 -22.99
N ASP A 761 -30.61 -13.04 -23.42
CA ASP A 761 -30.23 -13.95 -24.52
C ASP A 761 -29.93 -13.26 -25.86
N PRO A 762 -30.72 -12.25 -26.33
CA PRO A 762 -30.44 -11.49 -27.55
C PRO A 762 -29.02 -10.93 -27.60
N TYR A 763 -28.55 -10.38 -26.48
CA TYR A 763 -27.21 -9.79 -26.39
C TYR A 763 -26.11 -10.84 -26.45
N HIS A 764 -26.27 -11.95 -25.73
CA HIS A 764 -25.30 -13.05 -25.75
C HIS A 764 -25.19 -13.67 -27.14
N PHE A 765 -26.30 -13.82 -27.86
CA PHE A 765 -26.29 -14.32 -29.23
C PHE A 765 -25.59 -13.36 -30.20
N TRP A 766 -25.95 -12.08 -30.13
CA TRP A 766 -25.39 -11.06 -31.03
C TRP A 766 -23.87 -10.95 -30.91
N ARG A 767 -23.32 -10.84 -29.68
CA ARG A 767 -21.87 -10.68 -29.49
C ARG A 767 -21.06 -11.87 -29.98
N VAL A 768 -21.59 -13.08 -29.86
CA VAL A 768 -20.91 -14.29 -30.37
C VAL A 768 -21.03 -14.34 -31.88
N SER A 769 -22.19 -13.98 -32.43
CA SER A 769 -22.43 -13.95 -33.88
C SER A 769 -21.54 -12.94 -34.62
N GLU A 770 -21.56 -11.68 -34.18
CA GLU A 770 -20.86 -10.57 -34.86
C GLU A 770 -19.42 -10.38 -34.37
N GLY A 771 -19.04 -11.01 -33.26
CA GLY A 771 -17.86 -10.63 -32.51
C GLY A 771 -18.08 -9.32 -31.77
N VAL A 772 -17.06 -8.85 -31.06
CA VAL A 772 -17.12 -7.58 -30.32
C VAL A 772 -16.22 -6.56 -31.03
N PRO A 773 -16.79 -5.48 -31.61
CA PRO A 773 -16.02 -4.43 -32.27
C PRO A 773 -14.91 -3.87 -31.37
N GLY A 774 -13.72 -3.65 -31.93
CA GLY A 774 -12.56 -3.16 -31.19
C GLY A 774 -11.84 -4.21 -30.35
N THR A 775 -12.23 -5.49 -30.44
CA THR A 775 -11.54 -6.61 -29.79
C THR A 775 -10.97 -7.59 -30.81
N ALA A 776 -10.21 -8.58 -30.34
CA ALA A 776 -9.74 -9.69 -31.17
C ALA A 776 -10.82 -10.76 -31.42
N MET A 777 -12.05 -10.60 -30.89
CA MET A 777 -13.12 -11.58 -31.02
C MET A 777 -13.67 -11.58 -32.46
N PRO A 778 -13.53 -12.67 -33.22
CA PRO A 778 -14.01 -12.74 -34.59
C PRO A 778 -15.53 -12.88 -34.65
N SER A 779 -16.11 -12.56 -35.80
CA SER A 779 -17.51 -12.85 -36.09
C SER A 779 -17.70 -14.34 -36.34
N TRP A 780 -18.26 -15.06 -35.36
CA TRP A 780 -18.42 -16.50 -35.47
C TRP A 780 -19.53 -16.94 -36.42
N LYS A 781 -20.49 -16.07 -36.77
CA LYS A 781 -21.52 -16.38 -37.80
C LYS A 781 -20.94 -16.73 -39.17
N LEU A 782 -19.67 -16.38 -39.41
CA LEU A 782 -18.95 -16.70 -40.65
C LEU A 782 -18.47 -18.16 -40.69
N SER A 783 -18.36 -18.83 -39.54
CA SER A 783 -17.85 -20.19 -39.43
C SER A 783 -18.74 -21.15 -38.63
N LEU A 784 -19.68 -20.62 -37.85
CA LEU A 784 -20.65 -21.35 -37.03
C LEU A 784 -22.07 -21.01 -37.51
N ASN A 785 -22.93 -22.00 -37.49
CA ASN A 785 -24.37 -21.81 -37.69
C ASN A 785 -25.05 -21.36 -36.39
N GLU A 786 -26.31 -20.93 -36.51
CA GLU A 786 -27.08 -20.41 -35.37
C GLU A 786 -27.25 -21.45 -34.23
N THR A 787 -27.42 -22.74 -34.56
CA THR A 787 -27.52 -23.81 -33.57
C THR A 787 -26.22 -23.96 -32.77
N GLU A 788 -25.07 -23.94 -33.44
CA GLU A 788 -23.75 -24.01 -32.80
C GLU A 788 -23.50 -22.80 -31.88
N ILE A 789 -23.91 -21.61 -32.31
CA ILE A 789 -23.81 -20.39 -31.49
C ILE A 789 -24.69 -20.50 -30.24
N TRP A 790 -25.93 -20.97 -30.37
CA TRP A 790 -26.82 -21.15 -29.22
C TRP A 790 -26.31 -22.19 -28.23
N LYS A 791 -25.77 -23.31 -28.72
CA LYS A 791 -25.13 -24.34 -27.88
C LYS A 791 -23.88 -23.78 -27.18
N THR A 792 -23.07 -22.98 -27.88
CA THR A 792 -21.91 -22.30 -27.27
C THR A 792 -22.34 -21.33 -26.16
N ASN A 793 -23.36 -20.51 -26.42
CA ASN A 793 -23.92 -19.61 -25.40
C ASN A 793 -24.50 -20.39 -24.22
N PHE A 794 -25.15 -21.52 -24.47
CA PHE A 794 -25.65 -22.40 -23.42
C PHE A 794 -24.51 -22.88 -22.51
N TYR A 795 -23.38 -23.30 -23.09
CA TYR A 795 -22.20 -23.65 -22.31
C TYR A 795 -21.60 -22.45 -21.57
N GLU A 796 -21.49 -21.27 -22.21
CA GLU A 796 -20.95 -20.06 -21.55
C GLU A 796 -21.75 -19.68 -20.29
N MET A 797 -23.06 -19.85 -20.31
CA MET A 797 -23.95 -19.58 -19.17
C MET A 797 -23.60 -20.43 -17.94
N SER A 798 -23.01 -21.61 -18.13
CA SER A 798 -22.54 -22.46 -17.03
C SER A 798 -21.46 -21.79 -16.17
N PHE A 799 -20.71 -20.83 -16.71
CA PHE A 799 -19.73 -20.08 -15.92
C PHE A 799 -20.38 -19.13 -14.91
N ALA A 800 -21.62 -18.70 -15.14
CA ALA A 800 -22.36 -17.82 -14.22
C ALA A 800 -23.13 -18.61 -13.14
N THR A 801 -23.69 -19.76 -13.53
CA THR A 801 -24.59 -20.55 -12.67
C THR A 801 -23.92 -21.74 -11.99
N GLY A 802 -22.67 -22.03 -12.35
CA GLY A 802 -21.98 -23.28 -12.03
C GLY A 802 -22.41 -24.41 -12.96
N SER A 803 -21.50 -25.33 -13.31
CA SER A 803 -21.87 -26.55 -14.05
C SER A 803 -22.54 -27.58 -13.14
N ILE A 804 -23.34 -28.43 -13.78
CA ILE A 804 -24.13 -29.47 -13.12
C ILE A 804 -23.48 -30.80 -13.45
N ARG A 805 -23.00 -31.52 -12.44
CA ARG A 805 -22.70 -32.95 -12.62
C ARG A 805 -24.02 -33.74 -12.69
N THR A 806 -24.08 -34.82 -13.46
CA THR A 806 -25.09 -35.90 -13.35
C THR A 806 -26.52 -35.69 -13.88
N VAL A 807 -26.74 -34.95 -14.96
CA VAL A 807 -28.07 -34.98 -15.63
C VAL A 807 -28.27 -36.24 -16.49
N SER A 808 -27.18 -36.81 -17.01
CA SER A 808 -27.07 -38.16 -17.60
C SER A 808 -26.14 -39.00 -16.69
N GLY A 809 -26.41 -40.29 -16.50
CA GLY A 809 -25.57 -41.14 -15.65
C GLY A 809 -24.11 -41.10 -16.12
N ASP A 810 -23.20 -40.57 -15.28
CA ASP A 810 -21.78 -40.39 -15.57
C ASP A 810 -21.14 -41.70 -16.05
N VAL A 811 -21.03 -41.85 -17.37
CA VAL A 811 -20.33 -42.97 -18.00
C VAL A 811 -18.86 -42.66 -18.21
N SER A 812 -18.39 -41.43 -17.96
CA SER A 812 -17.02 -41.02 -18.28
C SER A 812 -15.97 -41.89 -17.58
N ASP A 813 -16.26 -42.35 -16.35
CA ASP A 813 -15.44 -43.32 -15.63
C ASP A 813 -15.45 -44.70 -16.29
N ALA A 814 -16.64 -45.21 -16.66
CA ALA A 814 -16.79 -46.49 -17.33
C ALA A 814 -16.17 -46.49 -18.74
N GLU A 815 -16.31 -45.39 -19.48
CA GLU A 815 -15.71 -45.15 -20.78
C GLU A 815 -14.19 -45.05 -20.69
N ALA A 816 -13.66 -44.32 -19.70
CA ALA A 816 -12.22 -44.23 -19.45
C ALA A 816 -11.63 -45.62 -19.14
N ILE A 817 -12.33 -46.43 -18.34
CA ILE A 817 -11.93 -47.82 -18.03
C ILE A 817 -12.02 -48.68 -19.29
N ASN A 818 -13.10 -48.60 -20.05
CA ASN A 818 -13.28 -49.36 -21.30
C ASN A 818 -12.22 -48.99 -22.34
N PHE A 819 -11.94 -47.70 -22.53
CA PHE A 819 -10.88 -47.19 -23.39
C PHE A 819 -9.53 -47.78 -22.98
N SER A 820 -9.22 -47.76 -21.68
CA SER A 820 -7.97 -48.33 -21.18
C SER A 820 -7.89 -49.85 -21.39
N ASN A 821 -8.99 -50.57 -21.18
CA ASN A 821 -9.07 -52.01 -21.38
C ASN A 821 -9.00 -52.41 -22.87
N GLN A 822 -9.45 -51.56 -23.78
CA GLN A 822 -9.42 -51.82 -25.22
C GLN A 822 -8.08 -51.45 -25.86
N THR A 823 -7.50 -50.32 -25.45
CA THR A 823 -6.29 -49.77 -26.09
C THR A 823 -5.00 -50.27 -25.46
N HIS A 824 -5.02 -50.61 -24.17
CA HIS A 824 -3.83 -50.90 -23.37
C HIS A 824 -2.71 -49.86 -23.56
N ILE A 825 -3.09 -48.59 -23.76
CA ILE A 825 -2.15 -47.52 -24.06
C ILE A 825 -1.16 -47.31 -22.91
N THR A 826 0.11 -47.17 -23.26
CA THR A 826 1.21 -46.76 -22.36
C THR A 826 1.73 -45.39 -22.78
N PRO A 827 2.44 -44.65 -21.92
CA PRO A 827 2.98 -43.34 -22.26
C PRO A 827 3.86 -43.43 -23.52
N PRO A 828 3.55 -42.70 -24.60
CA PRO A 828 4.37 -42.71 -25.82
C PRO A 828 5.56 -41.74 -25.74
N ILE A 829 5.85 -41.19 -24.56
CA ILE A 829 6.95 -40.28 -24.28
C ILE A 829 7.98 -40.93 -23.34
N ALA A 830 9.25 -40.54 -23.46
CA ALA A 830 10.33 -41.11 -22.66
C ALA A 830 10.30 -40.70 -21.17
N GLY A 831 9.65 -39.59 -20.82
CA GLY A 831 9.54 -39.06 -19.46
C GLY A 831 10.76 -38.24 -19.01
N THR A 832 11.44 -37.54 -19.92
CA THR A 832 12.65 -36.76 -19.59
C THR A 832 12.33 -35.55 -18.70
N GLN A 833 13.35 -34.97 -18.05
CA GLN A 833 13.20 -33.73 -17.28
C GLN A 833 12.62 -32.59 -18.13
N GLU A 834 13.04 -32.44 -19.39
CA GLU A 834 12.51 -31.42 -20.28
C GLU A 834 11.00 -31.63 -20.55
N GLN A 835 10.56 -32.87 -20.72
CA GLN A 835 9.14 -33.20 -20.90
C GLN A 835 8.34 -32.93 -19.63
N PHE A 836 8.92 -33.18 -18.45
CA PHE A 836 8.32 -32.83 -17.16
C PHE A 836 8.14 -31.32 -17.01
N GLU A 837 9.18 -30.53 -17.32
CA GLU A 837 9.13 -29.06 -17.24
C GLU A 837 8.15 -28.46 -18.25
N LYS A 838 8.01 -29.05 -19.44
CA LYS A 838 6.95 -28.68 -20.41
C LYS A 838 5.57 -29.04 -19.88
N GLY A 839 5.39 -30.23 -19.32
CA GLY A 839 4.16 -30.67 -18.68
C GLY A 839 3.73 -29.72 -17.55
N GLN A 840 4.67 -29.29 -16.71
CA GLN A 840 4.43 -28.31 -15.65
C GLN A 840 3.91 -26.97 -16.21
N LYS A 841 4.51 -26.46 -17.30
CA LYS A 841 4.07 -25.22 -17.93
C LYS A 841 2.66 -25.33 -18.48
N LEU A 842 2.34 -26.45 -19.15
CA LEU A 842 1.01 -26.73 -19.67
C LEU A 842 -0.02 -26.81 -18.54
N PHE A 843 0.29 -27.55 -17.48
CA PHE A 843 -0.57 -27.66 -16.29
C PHE A 843 -0.83 -26.30 -15.65
N ASN A 844 0.23 -25.51 -15.44
CA ASN A 844 0.10 -24.17 -14.86
C ASN A 844 -0.74 -23.24 -15.74
N LEU A 845 -0.65 -23.37 -17.07
CA LEU A 845 -1.38 -22.55 -18.02
C LEU A 845 -2.87 -22.91 -18.09
N TYR A 846 -3.18 -24.21 -18.13
CA TYR A 846 -4.52 -24.71 -18.47
C TYR A 846 -5.27 -25.36 -17.31
N CYS A 847 -4.58 -26.12 -16.47
CA CYS A 847 -5.22 -26.99 -15.47
C CYS A 847 -5.26 -26.36 -14.07
N SER A 848 -4.25 -25.58 -13.70
CA SER A 848 -4.09 -25.03 -12.34
C SER A 848 -5.21 -24.08 -11.93
N GLN A 849 -5.92 -23.49 -12.90
CA GLN A 849 -7.05 -22.60 -12.63
C GLN A 849 -8.19 -23.31 -11.87
N CYS A 850 -8.38 -24.60 -12.15
CA CYS A 850 -9.37 -25.44 -11.48
C CYS A 850 -8.72 -26.34 -10.43
N HIS A 851 -7.59 -26.96 -10.74
CA HIS A 851 -6.98 -27.98 -9.89
C HIS A 851 -5.97 -27.44 -8.85
N GLY A 852 -5.66 -26.13 -8.89
CA GLY A 852 -4.61 -25.54 -8.06
C GLY A 852 -3.21 -25.86 -8.60
N VAL A 853 -2.22 -25.02 -8.29
CA VAL A 853 -0.82 -25.26 -8.68
C VAL A 853 -0.23 -26.49 -7.98
N ASP A 854 -0.78 -26.83 -6.81
CA ASP A 854 -0.40 -27.98 -5.99
C ASP A 854 -1.29 -29.21 -6.24
N GLY A 855 -2.24 -29.14 -7.19
CA GLY A 855 -3.08 -30.25 -7.60
C GLY A 855 -4.19 -30.64 -6.62
N GLN A 856 -4.53 -29.80 -5.64
CA GLN A 856 -5.51 -30.12 -4.57
C GLN A 856 -6.98 -29.93 -4.96
N GLY A 857 -7.28 -29.50 -6.19
CA GLY A 857 -8.65 -29.21 -6.60
C GLY A 857 -9.16 -27.84 -6.15
N ASP A 858 -8.30 -27.00 -5.55
CA ASP A 858 -8.63 -25.71 -4.92
C ASP A 858 -8.20 -24.49 -5.75
N GLY A 859 -8.08 -24.68 -7.07
CA GLY A 859 -7.68 -23.65 -8.02
C GLY A 859 -8.56 -22.40 -7.95
N VAL A 860 -8.08 -21.27 -8.48
CA VAL A 860 -8.76 -19.97 -8.31
C VAL A 860 -10.22 -19.93 -8.74
N ALA A 861 -10.62 -20.78 -9.69
CA ALA A 861 -11.99 -20.92 -10.20
C ALA A 861 -12.82 -22.00 -9.47
N SER A 862 -12.18 -22.89 -8.71
CA SER A 862 -12.82 -23.97 -7.95
C SER A 862 -13.72 -23.44 -6.84
N ILE A 863 -14.90 -24.04 -6.65
CA ILE A 863 -15.82 -23.72 -5.55
C ILE A 863 -15.21 -23.91 -4.15
N LEU A 864 -14.15 -24.72 -4.01
CA LEU A 864 -13.38 -24.86 -2.76
C LEU A 864 -12.57 -23.62 -2.41
N SER A 865 -12.31 -22.79 -3.41
CA SER A 865 -11.50 -21.58 -3.34
C SER A 865 -12.42 -20.39 -3.06
N SER A 866 -12.03 -19.48 -2.16
CA SER A 866 -12.84 -18.27 -1.89
C SER A 866 -13.08 -17.49 -3.20
N GLY A 867 -14.35 -17.34 -3.56
CA GLY A 867 -14.82 -16.68 -4.77
C GLY A 867 -14.71 -17.48 -6.08
N GLY A 868 -14.45 -18.79 -6.02
CA GLY A 868 -14.62 -19.67 -7.17
C GLY A 868 -16.09 -19.99 -7.43
N TYR A 869 -16.38 -20.42 -8.66
CA TYR A 869 -17.74 -20.54 -9.21
C TYR A 869 -17.94 -21.81 -10.05
N ILE A 870 -16.86 -22.56 -10.30
CA ILE A 870 -16.92 -23.83 -11.04
C ILE A 870 -17.37 -24.93 -10.08
N ASN A 871 -18.47 -25.58 -10.44
CA ASN A 871 -19.09 -26.73 -9.78
C ASN A 871 -19.29 -27.84 -10.84
N PRO A 872 -19.19 -29.15 -10.57
CA PRO A 872 -18.71 -29.81 -9.33
C PRO A 872 -17.27 -29.42 -8.94
N GLU A 873 -16.89 -29.75 -7.71
CA GLU A 873 -15.51 -29.62 -7.23
C GLU A 873 -14.51 -30.32 -8.18
N PRO A 874 -13.44 -29.64 -8.64
CA PRO A 874 -12.39 -30.25 -9.44
C PRO A 874 -11.66 -31.36 -8.67
N ALA A 875 -11.17 -32.36 -9.39
CA ALA A 875 -10.44 -33.48 -8.80
C ALA A 875 -9.19 -33.03 -8.03
N ASN A 876 -9.00 -33.60 -6.84
CA ASN A 876 -7.79 -33.49 -6.03
C ASN A 876 -6.79 -34.61 -6.40
N PHE A 877 -5.75 -34.27 -7.16
CA PHE A 877 -4.76 -35.22 -7.65
C PHE A 877 -3.86 -35.80 -6.54
N THR A 878 -3.82 -35.17 -5.37
CA THR A 878 -3.04 -35.67 -4.23
C THR A 878 -3.75 -36.80 -3.49
N GLU A 879 -5.06 -36.91 -3.65
CA GLU A 879 -5.92 -37.94 -3.01
C GLU A 879 -6.43 -38.96 -4.04
N SER A 880 -6.44 -38.62 -5.33
CA SER A 880 -6.97 -39.46 -6.42
C SER A 880 -6.07 -40.63 -6.84
N GLY A 881 -5.03 -40.96 -6.06
CA GLY A 881 -4.15 -42.11 -6.34
C GLY A 881 -4.91 -43.44 -6.43
N GLY A 882 -6.08 -43.53 -5.76
CA GLY A 882 -7.02 -44.66 -5.84
C GLY A 882 -8.01 -44.59 -7.01
N ASP A 883 -8.30 -43.40 -7.54
CA ASP A 883 -9.37 -43.18 -8.53
C ASP A 883 -8.92 -43.52 -9.96
N PHE A 884 -7.62 -43.43 -10.22
CA PHE A 884 -7.01 -43.78 -11.51
C PHE A 884 -6.18 -45.07 -11.40
N GLN A 885 -6.74 -46.16 -11.88
CA GLN A 885 -6.13 -47.49 -11.89
C GLN A 885 -5.22 -47.71 -13.11
N TYR A 886 -5.52 -47.03 -14.24
CA TYR A 886 -4.82 -47.25 -15.50
C TYR A 886 -4.38 -45.94 -16.17
N TYR A 887 -3.26 -45.99 -16.90
CA TYR A 887 -2.77 -44.84 -17.69
C TYR A 887 -3.80 -44.33 -18.70
N GLY A 888 -4.53 -45.26 -19.34
CA GLY A 888 -5.56 -44.92 -20.32
C GLY A 888 -6.69 -44.05 -19.76
N GLN A 889 -6.97 -44.11 -18.45
CA GLN A 889 -8.00 -43.27 -17.84
C GLN A 889 -7.58 -41.79 -17.82
N TYR A 890 -6.31 -41.49 -17.54
CA TYR A 890 -5.78 -40.12 -17.65
C TYR A 890 -5.87 -39.63 -19.09
N VAL A 891 -5.49 -40.48 -20.05
CA VAL A 891 -5.54 -40.14 -21.47
C VAL A 891 -6.96 -39.80 -21.89
N TRP A 892 -7.95 -40.63 -21.52
CA TRP A 892 -9.35 -40.40 -21.85
C TRP A 892 -9.88 -39.11 -21.23
N LYS A 893 -9.79 -38.95 -19.89
CA LYS A 893 -10.33 -37.78 -19.20
C LYS A 893 -9.68 -36.47 -19.63
N VAL A 894 -8.39 -36.46 -19.97
CA VAL A 894 -7.74 -35.25 -20.47
C VAL A 894 -8.10 -35.02 -21.95
N LYS A 895 -8.10 -36.04 -22.81
CA LYS A 895 -8.43 -35.84 -24.24
C LYS A 895 -9.89 -35.45 -24.45
N GLU A 896 -10.81 -36.13 -23.80
CA GLU A 896 -12.26 -36.01 -23.99
C GLU A 896 -12.90 -35.04 -22.99
N GLY A 897 -12.19 -34.65 -21.93
CA GLY A 897 -12.75 -33.86 -20.84
C GLY A 897 -13.61 -34.71 -19.91
N VAL A 898 -14.42 -34.06 -19.08
CA VAL A 898 -15.39 -34.73 -18.21
C VAL A 898 -16.78 -34.20 -18.54
N GLU A 899 -17.69 -35.11 -18.87
CA GLU A 899 -19.05 -34.83 -19.33
C GLU A 899 -19.82 -33.98 -18.31
N THR A 900 -20.59 -33.00 -18.78
CA THR A 900 -21.40 -32.06 -17.98
C THR A 900 -20.62 -31.19 -16.99
N THR A 901 -19.28 -31.18 -17.05
CA THR A 901 -18.43 -30.28 -16.26
C THR A 901 -17.75 -29.24 -17.12
N ASN A 902 -17.16 -28.21 -16.50
CA ASN A 902 -16.33 -27.24 -17.21
C ASN A 902 -14.97 -27.79 -17.68
N MET A 903 -14.63 -29.06 -17.44
CA MET A 903 -13.38 -29.65 -17.94
C MET A 903 -13.48 -29.86 -19.46
N PRO A 904 -12.74 -29.09 -20.28
CA PRO A 904 -12.87 -29.15 -21.72
C PRO A 904 -12.15 -30.38 -22.31
N PRO A 905 -12.56 -30.86 -23.50
CA PRO A 905 -11.81 -31.84 -24.27
C PRO A 905 -10.50 -31.25 -24.79
N TRP A 906 -9.37 -31.56 -24.15
CA TRP A 906 -8.09 -30.92 -24.49
C TRP A 906 -7.54 -31.32 -25.87
N LYS A 907 -8.08 -32.37 -26.50
CA LYS A 907 -7.69 -32.78 -27.87
C LYS A 907 -7.89 -31.70 -28.94
N TYR A 908 -8.75 -30.72 -28.68
CA TYR A 908 -9.00 -29.60 -29.60
C TYR A 908 -8.06 -28.41 -29.37
N ALA A 909 -7.40 -28.33 -28.21
CA ALA A 909 -6.54 -27.21 -27.83
C ALA A 909 -5.05 -27.59 -27.75
N LEU A 910 -4.74 -28.86 -27.50
CA LEU A 910 -3.39 -29.38 -27.29
C LEU A 910 -3.10 -30.52 -28.27
N SER A 911 -1.84 -30.64 -28.66
CA SER A 911 -1.35 -31.82 -29.36
C SER A 911 -1.29 -33.04 -28.43
N ASP A 912 -1.31 -34.23 -29.02
CA ASP A 912 -1.17 -35.48 -28.29
C ASP A 912 0.07 -35.50 -27.38
N ASP A 913 1.22 -35.05 -27.88
CA ASP A 913 2.47 -34.95 -27.12
C ASP A 913 2.35 -34.01 -25.91
N GLU A 914 1.69 -32.86 -26.08
CA GLU A 914 1.43 -31.92 -24.99
C GLU A 914 0.52 -32.53 -23.92
N ILE A 915 -0.52 -33.27 -24.35
CA ILE A 915 -1.41 -34.00 -23.44
C ILE A 915 -0.63 -35.04 -22.64
N TYR A 916 0.22 -35.85 -23.29
CA TYR A 916 1.03 -36.85 -22.58
C TYR A 916 2.02 -36.20 -21.61
N MET A 917 2.63 -35.06 -21.96
CA MET A 917 3.51 -34.30 -21.05
C MET A 917 2.75 -33.72 -19.85
N ALA A 918 1.54 -33.19 -20.07
CA ALA A 918 0.69 -32.70 -18.99
C ALA A 918 0.29 -33.85 -18.04
N ILE A 919 -0.09 -35.01 -18.58
CA ILE A 919 -0.40 -36.21 -17.79
C ILE A 919 0.83 -36.66 -16.99
N PHE A 920 2.01 -36.66 -17.59
CA PHE A 920 3.25 -37.01 -16.88
C PHE A 920 3.50 -36.09 -15.68
N TYR A 921 3.24 -34.79 -15.84
CA TYR A 921 3.30 -33.86 -14.71
C TYR A 921 2.20 -34.11 -13.68
N ILE A 922 0.95 -34.39 -14.09
CA ILE A 922 -0.17 -34.67 -13.18
C ILE A 922 0.12 -35.90 -12.30
N GLN A 923 0.71 -36.95 -12.87
CA GLN A 923 1.08 -38.17 -12.14
C GLN A 923 2.03 -37.90 -10.98
N ASN A 924 2.83 -36.82 -11.05
CA ASN A 924 3.69 -36.42 -9.95
C ASN A 924 2.91 -36.09 -8.68
N PHE A 925 1.64 -35.69 -8.73
CA PHE A 925 0.87 -35.41 -7.52
C PHE A 925 0.51 -36.67 -6.72
N ALA A 926 0.63 -37.87 -7.31
CA ALA A 926 0.42 -39.12 -6.62
C ALA A 926 1.42 -39.31 -5.45
N THR A 927 1.03 -40.15 -4.48
CA THR A 927 1.93 -40.55 -3.40
C THR A 927 3.19 -41.22 -3.97
N THR A 928 4.30 -41.16 -3.23
CA THR A 928 5.55 -41.81 -3.65
C THR A 928 5.34 -43.29 -3.95
N ASP A 929 4.58 -43.99 -3.11
CA ASP A 929 4.29 -45.42 -3.29
C ASP A 929 3.42 -45.67 -4.54
N ASP A 930 2.35 -44.90 -4.75
CA ASP A 930 1.51 -45.02 -5.94
C ASP A 930 2.28 -44.71 -7.22
N TYR A 931 3.07 -43.64 -7.23
CA TYR A 931 3.83 -43.25 -8.41
C TYR A 931 4.86 -44.32 -8.78
N ASN A 932 5.62 -44.82 -7.80
CA ASN A 932 6.65 -45.83 -8.04
C ASN A 932 6.03 -47.19 -8.42
N ALA A 933 4.84 -47.52 -7.92
CA ALA A 933 4.16 -48.76 -8.27
C ALA A 933 3.47 -48.71 -9.64
N LYS A 934 2.83 -47.60 -9.99
CA LYS A 934 1.92 -47.50 -11.16
C LYS A 934 2.50 -46.73 -12.33
N TRP A 935 3.20 -45.62 -12.10
CA TRP A 935 3.52 -44.64 -13.14
C TRP A 935 4.99 -44.67 -13.57
N GLY A 936 5.93 -44.59 -12.62
CA GLY A 936 7.37 -44.59 -12.88
C GLY A 936 7.86 -45.73 -13.80
N PRO A 937 7.41 -46.99 -13.60
CA PRO A 937 7.80 -48.12 -14.44
C PRO A 937 7.33 -48.03 -15.90
N LEU A 938 6.34 -47.20 -16.22
CA LEU A 938 5.81 -47.04 -17.57
C LEU A 938 6.72 -46.20 -18.48
N TYR A 939 7.69 -45.48 -17.90
CA TYR A 939 8.58 -44.59 -18.65
C TYR A 939 9.96 -45.21 -18.88
N GLU A 940 10.59 -44.82 -19.98
CA GLU A 940 11.93 -45.32 -20.36
C GLU A 940 13.05 -44.59 -19.61
N SER A 941 12.90 -43.29 -19.35
CA SER A 941 13.97 -42.48 -18.77
C SER A 941 14.21 -42.78 -17.29
N GLU A 942 15.48 -42.64 -16.88
CA GLU A 942 15.88 -42.75 -15.48
C GLU A 942 15.28 -41.64 -14.62
N TYR A 943 15.11 -40.44 -15.20
CA TYR A 943 14.47 -39.31 -14.50
C TYR A 943 13.05 -39.66 -14.03
N ALA A 944 12.19 -40.15 -14.93
CA ALA A 944 10.83 -40.51 -14.59
C ALA A 944 10.75 -41.63 -13.53
N ARG A 945 11.65 -42.62 -13.59
CA ARG A 945 11.70 -43.75 -12.64
C ARG A 945 12.15 -43.34 -11.24
N ASN A 946 12.99 -42.30 -11.14
CA ASN A 946 13.56 -41.81 -9.88
C ASN A 946 12.95 -40.48 -9.42
N MET A 947 11.90 -39.98 -10.09
CA MET A 947 11.33 -38.66 -9.82
C MET A 947 10.77 -38.53 -8.39
N ARG A 948 10.33 -39.65 -7.80
CA ARG A 948 9.74 -39.72 -6.46
C ARG A 948 10.50 -40.69 -5.52
N SER A 949 11.68 -41.17 -5.92
CA SER A 949 12.50 -42.12 -5.14
C SER A 949 13.23 -41.50 -3.96
#